data_AF-A0A8C6HBG3-F1
#
_entry.id   AF-A0A8C6HBG3-F1
#
_cell.length_a   1.000
_cell.length_b   1.000
_cell.length_c   1.000
_cell.angle_alpha   90.00
_cell.angle_beta   90.00
_cell.angle_gamma   90.00
#
_symmetry.space_group_name_H-M   'P 1'
#
loop_
_entity.id
_entity.type
_entity.pdbx_description
1 polymer ?
#
loop_
_entity_poly.entity_id
_entity_poly.type
_entity_poly.pdbx_seq_one_letter_code
_entity_poly.pdbx_strand_id
1 'polypeptide(L)'
;MLLLLLVPLFLRPLGAGGAQTPNVTSEGCQIIHPPWEGGIRYRGLTRDQVKAINFLPVDYEIEYVCRGEREVVGPKVRKCLANGSWTDMDTPSRCVRICSKSYLTLENGKVFLTGGDLPALDGARVDFRCDPDFHLVGSSRSICSQGQWSTPKPHCQVNRTPHSERRAVYIGALFPMSGGWPGGQACQPAVEMALEDVNSRRDILPDYELKLIHHDSKCDPGQATKYLYELLYNDPIKIILMPGCSSVSTLVAEAARMWNLIVLSYGSSSPALSNRQRFPTFFRTHPSATLHNPTRVKLFEKWGWKKIATIQQTTEVFTSTLDDLEERVKEAGIEITFRQSFFSDPAVPVKNLKRQDARIIVGLFYETEARKVFCEVYKERLFGKKYVWFLIGWYADNWFKTYDPSINCTVEEMTEAVEGHITTEIVMLNPANTRSISNMTSQEFVEKLTKRLKRHPEETGGFQEAPLAYDAIWALALALNKTSGGGGRSGVRLEDFNYNNQTITDQIYRAMNSSSFEGVSGHVVFDASGSRMAWTLIEQLQGGSYKKIGYYDSTKDDLSWSKTDKWIGGSPPADQTLVIKTFRFLSQKLFISVSVLSSLGIVLAVVCLSFNIYNSHVRYIQNSQPNLNNLTAVGCSLALAAVFPLGLDGYHIGRSQFPFVCQARLWLLGLGFSLGYGSMFTKIWWVHTVFTKKEEKKEWRKTLEPWKLYTTVGLLVGMDILTLAIWQIVDPLHRTIETFAKEEPKEDIDVSILPQLEHCSSKKMNTWLGIFYGYKGLLLLLGIFLAYETKSVSTEKINDHRAVGMAIYNVAVLCLITAPVTMILSSQQDAAFAFASLAIVFSSYITLVVLFVPKMRRLITRGEWQSEAQDTMKTGSSTNNNEEEKSRLLEKENRELEKIIAEVGGDNQGPLSKGRLSVAEPQVQVQVLVIYGGSQKACRGTGERKGKG
;
A
#
# COMPACT_ATOMS: atom_id res chain seq x y z
N MET A 1 -41.46 2.23 -41.34
CA MET A 1 -40.42 2.78 -42.23
C MET A 1 -39.73 1.58 -42.88
N LEU A 2 -39.79 1.51 -44.22
CA LEU A 2 -39.14 0.56 -45.15
C LEU A 2 -39.53 -0.94 -45.03
N LEU A 3 -40.22 -1.51 -46.03
CA LEU A 3 -39.72 -2.12 -47.30
C LEU A 3 -38.88 -3.38 -47.00
N LEU A 4 -39.03 -4.56 -47.59
CA LEU A 4 -39.20 -4.94 -49.01
C LEU A 4 -39.12 -6.50 -49.01
N LEU A 5 -39.84 -7.31 -49.79
CA LEU A 5 -39.50 -7.63 -51.19
C LEU A 5 -40.57 -8.55 -51.83
N LEU A 6 -40.83 -8.26 -53.10
CA LEU A 6 -41.64 -9.00 -54.08
C LEU A 6 -40.72 -9.68 -55.11
N VAL A 7 -41.38 -10.31 -56.10
CA VAL A 7 -41.02 -10.49 -57.55
C VAL A 7 -40.42 -11.85 -58.02
N PRO A 8 -40.56 -12.24 -59.33
CA PRO A 8 -41.39 -13.37 -59.83
C PRO A 8 -40.68 -14.16 -60.99
N LEU A 9 -41.41 -14.86 -61.90
CA LEU A 9 -41.16 -15.03 -63.38
C LEU A 9 -42.08 -16.15 -63.94
N PHE A 10 -43.09 -15.89 -64.80
CA PHE A 10 -43.11 -15.92 -66.29
C PHE A 10 -42.70 -17.27 -66.92
N LEU A 11 -43.50 -17.98 -67.74
CA LEU A 11 -43.80 -17.65 -69.15
C LEU A 11 -44.90 -18.55 -69.79
N ARG A 12 -45.57 -17.92 -70.78
CA ARG A 12 -46.51 -18.34 -71.87
C ARG A 12 -45.97 -19.48 -72.80
N PRO A 13 -46.74 -20.12 -73.73
CA PRO A 13 -47.55 -19.46 -74.79
C PRO A 13 -48.83 -20.15 -75.33
N LEU A 14 -49.49 -19.41 -76.25
CA LEU A 14 -50.74 -19.66 -76.98
C LEU A 14 -50.59 -20.53 -78.25
N GLY A 15 -51.70 -21.15 -78.66
CA GLY A 15 -52.08 -21.50 -80.04
C GLY A 15 -52.85 -22.84 -80.12
N ALA A 16 -53.88 -23.08 -80.93
CA ALA A 16 -54.69 -22.31 -81.88
C ALA A 16 -55.84 -23.24 -82.40
N GLY A 17 -56.97 -22.65 -82.81
CA GLY A 17 -58.04 -23.25 -83.66
C GLY A 17 -59.02 -24.21 -82.96
N GLY A 18 -60.33 -23.96 -82.86
CA GLY A 18 -61.34 -23.69 -83.92
C GLY A 18 -62.12 -25.00 -84.15
N ALA A 19 -63.44 -25.13 -84.28
CA ALA A 19 -64.64 -24.29 -84.38
C ALA A 19 -65.82 -25.23 -83.96
N GLN A 20 -66.97 -24.81 -83.44
CA GLN A 20 -68.16 -24.32 -84.18
C GLN A 20 -69.30 -24.03 -83.16
N THR A 21 -70.02 -22.95 -83.43
CA THR A 21 -71.32 -22.47 -82.89
C THR A 21 -72.49 -23.45 -83.16
N PRO A 22 -73.69 -23.41 -82.50
CA PRO A 22 -74.48 -22.18 -82.29
C PRO A 22 -75.40 -22.07 -81.05
N ASN A 23 -75.90 -20.84 -80.87
CA ASN A 23 -76.94 -20.35 -79.96
C ASN A 23 -78.10 -21.32 -79.66
N VAL A 24 -78.66 -21.23 -78.44
CA VAL A 24 -80.05 -20.78 -78.16
C VAL A 24 -80.37 -20.91 -76.64
N THR A 25 -81.16 -19.96 -76.13
CA THR A 25 -82.01 -19.93 -74.92
C THR A 25 -81.43 -19.65 -73.51
N SER A 26 -82.22 -18.88 -72.78
CA SER A 26 -82.07 -18.34 -71.43
C SER A 26 -82.00 -19.40 -70.32
N GLU A 27 -80.93 -19.41 -69.54
CA GLU A 27 -80.80 -20.23 -68.33
C GLU A 27 -80.41 -19.34 -67.13
N GLY A 28 -81.35 -19.12 -66.21
CA GLY A 28 -81.10 -18.41 -64.96
C GLY A 28 -82.29 -18.44 -64.00
N CYS A 29 -82.02 -18.27 -62.70
CA CYS A 29 -83.03 -18.33 -61.64
C CYS A 29 -83.59 -16.93 -61.32
N GLN A 30 -84.88 -16.86 -61.00
CA GLN A 30 -85.53 -15.62 -60.60
C GLN A 30 -85.03 -15.14 -59.22
N ILE A 31 -85.02 -13.82 -59.02
CA ILE A 31 -84.61 -13.18 -57.76
C ILE A 31 -85.55 -13.58 -56.61
N ILE A 32 -84.98 -14.08 -55.50
CA ILE A 32 -85.71 -14.38 -54.26
C ILE A 32 -85.72 -13.13 -53.36
N HIS A 33 -86.86 -12.80 -52.75
CA HIS A 33 -86.97 -11.70 -51.80
C HIS A 33 -86.56 -12.11 -50.38
N PRO A 34 -85.96 -11.21 -49.58
CA PRO A 34 -85.48 -11.54 -48.24
C PRO A 34 -86.65 -11.85 -47.26
N PRO A 35 -86.44 -12.77 -46.29
CA PRO A 35 -87.43 -13.08 -45.27
C PRO A 35 -87.64 -11.91 -44.29
N TRP A 36 -88.82 -11.84 -43.66
CA TRP A 36 -89.13 -10.82 -42.65
C TRP A 36 -88.08 -10.89 -41.52
N GLU A 37 -87.40 -9.77 -41.26
CA GLU A 37 -86.29 -9.61 -40.30
C GLU A 37 -84.88 -10.12 -40.72
N GLY A 38 -84.70 -10.53 -41.98
CA GLY A 38 -83.40 -10.88 -42.59
C GLY A 38 -83.09 -10.09 -43.88
N GLY A 39 -81.97 -10.40 -44.52
CA GLY A 39 -81.54 -9.88 -45.82
C GLY A 39 -80.87 -10.96 -46.67
N ILE A 40 -80.84 -10.77 -47.99
CA ILE A 40 -80.08 -11.64 -48.90
C ILE A 40 -78.94 -10.81 -49.48
N ARG A 41 -77.73 -11.38 -49.45
CA ARG A 41 -76.54 -10.80 -50.07
C ARG A 41 -76.28 -11.48 -51.40
N TYR A 42 -76.35 -10.69 -52.48
CA TYR A 42 -75.94 -11.10 -53.82
C TYR A 42 -74.44 -10.80 -53.97
N ARG A 43 -73.63 -11.81 -54.24
CA ARG A 43 -72.17 -11.65 -54.33
C ARG A 43 -71.75 -10.94 -55.63
N GLY A 44 -71.14 -9.77 -55.53
CA GLY A 44 -70.61 -9.04 -56.68
C GLY A 44 -71.62 -8.13 -57.39
N LEU A 45 -72.83 -7.94 -56.85
CA LEU A 45 -73.83 -7.01 -57.37
C LEU A 45 -74.16 -5.92 -56.33
N THR A 46 -74.29 -4.67 -56.78
CA THR A 46 -74.76 -3.55 -55.95
C THR A 46 -76.28 -3.56 -55.82
N ARG A 47 -76.82 -2.91 -54.78
CA ARG A 47 -78.29 -2.86 -54.54
C ARG A 47 -79.08 -2.31 -55.73
N ASP A 48 -78.51 -1.37 -56.49
CA ASP A 48 -79.17 -0.77 -57.65
C ASP A 48 -79.10 -1.70 -58.88
N GLN A 49 -78.02 -2.45 -59.04
CA GLN A 49 -77.92 -3.49 -60.07
C GLN A 49 -78.90 -4.64 -59.83
N VAL A 50 -79.08 -5.08 -58.58
CA VAL A 50 -80.05 -6.14 -58.22
C VAL A 50 -81.49 -5.75 -58.55
N LYS A 51 -81.83 -4.46 -58.54
CA LYS A 51 -83.17 -3.97 -58.93
C LYS A 51 -83.40 -3.96 -60.45
N ALA A 52 -82.34 -4.02 -61.26
CA ALA A 52 -82.39 -3.88 -62.72
C ALA A 52 -82.35 -5.23 -63.47
N ILE A 53 -82.11 -6.34 -62.77
CA ILE A 53 -82.06 -7.70 -63.34
C ILE A 53 -83.24 -8.53 -62.84
N ASN A 54 -83.76 -9.43 -63.68
CA ASN A 54 -84.86 -10.33 -63.31
C ASN A 54 -84.40 -11.78 -63.08
N PHE A 55 -83.25 -12.17 -63.66
CA PHE A 55 -82.70 -13.52 -63.62
C PHE A 55 -81.20 -13.48 -63.28
N LEU A 56 -80.75 -14.43 -62.46
CA LEU A 56 -79.35 -14.66 -62.09
C LEU A 56 -78.82 -15.90 -62.82
N PRO A 57 -77.55 -15.92 -63.27
CA PRO A 57 -77.02 -17.04 -64.05
C PRO A 57 -76.98 -18.35 -63.24
N VAL A 58 -77.00 -19.48 -63.95
CA VAL A 58 -76.79 -20.80 -63.36
C VAL A 58 -75.46 -20.81 -62.59
N ASP A 59 -75.43 -21.53 -61.47
CA ASP A 59 -74.35 -21.57 -60.49
C ASP A 59 -74.15 -20.30 -59.64
N TYR A 60 -74.96 -19.25 -59.83
CA TYR A 60 -74.89 -18.07 -58.98
C TYR A 60 -75.32 -18.38 -57.53
N GLU A 61 -74.56 -17.87 -56.55
CA GLU A 61 -74.80 -18.10 -55.13
C GLU A 61 -75.36 -16.85 -54.43
N ILE A 62 -76.39 -17.06 -53.62
CA ILE A 62 -76.93 -16.06 -52.70
C ILE A 62 -76.73 -16.50 -51.26
N GLU A 63 -76.47 -15.54 -50.38
CA GLU A 63 -76.23 -15.81 -48.95
C GLU A 63 -77.30 -15.11 -48.09
N TYR A 64 -77.97 -15.86 -47.22
CA TYR A 64 -78.89 -15.30 -46.23
C TYR A 64 -78.10 -14.68 -45.07
N VAL A 65 -78.50 -13.48 -44.68
CA VAL A 65 -77.88 -12.70 -43.61
C VAL A 65 -78.93 -12.22 -42.63
N CYS A 66 -78.73 -12.46 -41.34
CA CYS A 66 -79.60 -11.99 -40.28
C CYS A 66 -79.18 -10.60 -39.77
N ARG A 67 -80.13 -9.79 -39.30
CA ARG A 67 -79.85 -8.52 -38.61
C ARG A 67 -79.65 -8.76 -37.11
N GLY A 68 -78.65 -8.10 -36.53
CA GLY A 68 -78.33 -8.19 -35.09
C GLY A 68 -77.63 -9.50 -34.70
N GLU A 69 -77.71 -9.88 -33.42
CA GLU A 69 -77.09 -11.09 -32.83
C GLU A 69 -77.85 -12.40 -33.13
N ARG A 70 -78.44 -12.52 -34.32
CA ARG A 70 -79.23 -13.69 -34.74
C ARG A 70 -78.43 -14.52 -35.73
N GLU A 71 -78.54 -15.85 -35.65
CA GLU A 71 -77.89 -16.78 -36.58
C GLU A 71 -78.92 -17.40 -37.56
N VAL A 72 -78.45 -17.75 -38.75
CA VAL A 72 -79.26 -18.43 -39.78
C VAL A 72 -79.36 -19.91 -39.41
N VAL A 73 -80.59 -20.40 -39.27
CA VAL A 73 -80.92 -21.81 -39.10
C VAL A 73 -81.63 -22.30 -40.35
N GLY A 74 -81.02 -23.28 -41.04
CA GLY A 74 -81.35 -23.71 -42.39
C GLY A 74 -80.20 -23.43 -43.39
N PRO A 75 -80.39 -23.71 -44.70
CA PRO A 75 -79.35 -23.50 -45.71
C PRO A 75 -78.92 -22.03 -45.79
N LYS A 76 -77.68 -21.73 -45.40
CA LYS A 76 -77.15 -20.35 -45.37
C LYS A 76 -76.88 -19.80 -46.77
N VAL A 77 -76.46 -20.66 -47.69
CA VAL A 77 -76.15 -20.32 -49.07
C VAL A 77 -77.07 -21.13 -49.98
N ARG A 78 -77.60 -20.50 -51.01
CA ARG A 78 -78.37 -21.19 -52.06
C ARG A 78 -77.74 -20.92 -53.42
N LYS A 79 -77.71 -21.95 -54.25
CA LYS A 79 -77.13 -21.91 -55.59
C LYS A 79 -78.24 -22.01 -56.64
N CYS A 80 -78.14 -21.22 -57.70
CA CYS A 80 -79.05 -21.31 -58.83
C CYS A 80 -78.73 -22.56 -59.67
N LEU A 81 -79.73 -23.41 -59.91
CA LEU A 81 -79.61 -24.64 -60.69
C LEU A 81 -79.98 -24.39 -62.17
N ALA A 82 -79.48 -25.26 -63.05
CA ALA A 82 -79.75 -25.18 -64.50
C ALA A 82 -81.25 -25.25 -64.85
N ASN A 83 -82.07 -25.82 -63.97
CA ASN A 83 -83.53 -25.89 -64.12
C ASN A 83 -84.27 -24.59 -63.73
N GLY A 84 -83.57 -23.51 -63.37
CA GLY A 84 -84.15 -22.22 -62.97
C GLY A 84 -84.62 -22.14 -61.51
N SER A 85 -84.42 -23.19 -60.70
CA SER A 85 -84.75 -23.23 -59.26
C SER A 85 -83.50 -23.07 -58.38
N TRP A 86 -83.69 -22.73 -57.11
CA TRP A 86 -82.61 -22.62 -56.13
C TRP A 86 -82.43 -23.92 -55.35
N THR A 87 -81.21 -24.23 -54.91
CA THR A 87 -80.96 -25.38 -54.03
C THR A 87 -81.73 -25.27 -52.70
N ASP A 88 -82.13 -26.42 -52.15
CA ASP A 88 -82.73 -26.57 -50.81
C ASP A 88 -84.01 -25.75 -50.58
N MET A 89 -84.86 -25.61 -51.60
CA MET A 89 -86.14 -24.90 -51.51
C MET A 89 -87.09 -25.47 -50.46
N ASP A 90 -86.99 -26.77 -50.16
CA ASP A 90 -87.88 -27.47 -49.23
C ASP A 90 -87.59 -27.14 -47.74
N THR A 91 -86.45 -26.51 -47.43
CA THR A 91 -86.09 -26.14 -46.05
C THR A 91 -85.98 -24.62 -45.88
N PRO A 92 -86.88 -23.98 -45.12
CA PRO A 92 -86.84 -22.51 -44.97
C PRO A 92 -85.68 -22.07 -44.08
N SER A 93 -84.89 -21.10 -44.57
CA SER A 93 -83.82 -20.46 -43.80
C SER A 93 -84.39 -19.35 -42.91
N ARG A 94 -84.27 -19.51 -41.58
CA ARG A 94 -84.83 -18.58 -40.58
C ARG A 94 -83.75 -17.95 -39.71
N CYS A 95 -83.98 -16.72 -39.27
CA CYS A 95 -83.09 -16.01 -38.35
C CYS A 95 -83.58 -16.18 -36.90
N VAL A 96 -82.81 -16.88 -36.07
CA VAL A 96 -83.18 -17.15 -34.67
C VAL A 96 -82.07 -16.72 -33.70
N ARG A 97 -82.44 -16.42 -32.45
CA ARG A 97 -81.48 -16.19 -31.37
C ARG A 97 -81.06 -17.53 -30.79
N ILE A 98 -79.77 -17.67 -30.49
CA ILE A 98 -79.16 -18.89 -29.96
C ILE A 98 -78.61 -18.58 -28.57
N CYS A 99 -78.90 -19.42 -27.58
CA CYS A 99 -78.33 -19.27 -26.24
C CYS A 99 -76.88 -19.75 -26.17
N SER A 100 -76.13 -19.32 -25.15
CA SER A 100 -74.71 -19.71 -25.03
C SER A 100 -74.51 -21.22 -24.99
N LYS A 101 -73.66 -21.74 -25.89
CA LYS A 101 -73.26 -23.16 -25.95
C LYS A 101 -72.44 -23.61 -24.73
N SER A 102 -71.99 -22.68 -23.89
CA SER A 102 -71.26 -23.01 -22.65
C SER A 102 -72.08 -23.81 -21.65
N TYR A 103 -73.41 -23.86 -21.77
CA TYR A 103 -74.30 -24.66 -20.91
C TYR A 103 -74.39 -26.14 -21.33
N LEU A 104 -73.74 -26.53 -22.43
CA LEU A 104 -73.74 -27.90 -22.95
C LEU A 104 -72.65 -28.78 -22.33
N THR A 105 -71.76 -28.19 -21.55
CA THR A 105 -70.70 -28.88 -20.82
C THR A 105 -70.76 -28.55 -19.33
N LEU A 106 -70.52 -29.53 -18.47
CA LEU A 106 -70.44 -29.36 -17.02
C LEU A 106 -69.17 -30.07 -16.54
N GLU A 107 -68.29 -29.36 -15.83
CA GLU A 107 -67.10 -29.98 -15.23
C GLU A 107 -67.51 -30.86 -14.05
N ASN A 108 -66.95 -32.08 -13.97
CA ASN A 108 -67.29 -33.09 -12.96
C ASN A 108 -68.79 -33.45 -12.94
N GLY A 109 -69.41 -33.45 -14.12
CA GLY A 109 -70.81 -33.82 -14.31
C GLY A 109 -71.22 -33.99 -15.78
N LYS A 110 -72.49 -34.30 -15.99
CA LYS A 110 -73.11 -34.55 -17.29
C LYS A 110 -74.31 -33.63 -17.50
N VAL A 111 -74.49 -33.20 -18.76
CA VAL A 111 -75.64 -32.39 -19.21
C VAL A 111 -76.53 -33.25 -20.09
N PHE A 112 -77.84 -33.23 -19.82
CA PHE A 112 -78.86 -33.93 -20.60
C PHE A 112 -79.74 -32.91 -21.32
N LEU A 113 -79.76 -32.97 -22.65
CA LEU A 113 -80.62 -32.14 -23.49
C LEU A 113 -81.94 -32.86 -23.76
N THR A 114 -83.04 -32.11 -23.69
CA THR A 114 -84.36 -32.63 -24.09
C THR A 114 -84.91 -31.75 -25.21
N GLY A 115 -84.90 -32.21 -26.48
CA GLY A 115 -85.52 -31.46 -27.59
C GLY A 115 -84.89 -31.48 -29.00
N GLY A 116 -84.16 -32.53 -29.43
CA GLY A 116 -83.73 -32.70 -30.83
C GLY A 116 -82.40 -32.01 -31.24
N ASP A 117 -81.88 -32.39 -32.42
CA ASP A 117 -80.47 -32.34 -32.86
C ASP A 117 -79.78 -30.96 -33.01
N LEU A 118 -80.35 -29.85 -32.51
CA LEU A 118 -79.76 -28.51 -32.64
C LEU A 118 -79.60 -27.84 -31.25
N PRO A 119 -78.38 -27.76 -30.69
CA PRO A 119 -78.18 -27.74 -29.23
C PRO A 119 -78.28 -26.37 -28.51
N ALA A 120 -78.91 -25.32 -29.07
CA ALA A 120 -79.00 -24.04 -28.34
C ALA A 120 -80.11 -23.10 -28.84
N LEU A 121 -81.21 -23.64 -29.35
CA LEU A 121 -82.34 -22.86 -29.86
C LEU A 121 -83.22 -22.31 -28.71
N ASP A 122 -83.93 -21.23 -29.00
CA ASP A 122 -84.98 -20.69 -28.14
C ASP A 122 -86.02 -21.78 -27.82
N GLY A 123 -86.26 -22.05 -26.54
CA GLY A 123 -87.07 -23.16 -26.02
C GLY A 123 -86.31 -24.44 -25.64
N ALA A 124 -85.00 -24.54 -25.93
CA ALA A 124 -84.20 -25.71 -25.56
C ALA A 124 -84.04 -25.85 -24.03
N ARG A 125 -84.07 -27.09 -23.54
CA ARG A 125 -83.95 -27.40 -22.12
C ARG A 125 -82.72 -28.28 -21.84
N VAL A 126 -81.94 -27.87 -20.83
CA VAL A 126 -80.80 -28.61 -20.29
C VAL A 126 -81.05 -29.01 -18.84
N ASP A 127 -80.78 -30.27 -18.52
CA ASP A 127 -80.80 -30.81 -17.15
C ASP A 127 -79.37 -31.22 -16.76
N PHE A 128 -78.90 -30.77 -15.58
CA PHE A 128 -77.53 -30.96 -15.08
C PHE A 128 -77.46 -32.06 -14.01
N ARG A 129 -76.44 -32.93 -14.06
CA ARG A 129 -76.15 -33.92 -13.01
C ARG A 129 -74.65 -33.98 -12.74
N CYS A 130 -74.23 -34.11 -11.49
CA CYS A 130 -72.81 -34.28 -11.16
C CYS A 130 -72.38 -35.75 -11.23
N ASP A 131 -71.09 -35.97 -11.44
CA ASP A 131 -70.45 -37.29 -11.32
C ASP A 131 -70.43 -37.74 -9.84
N PRO A 132 -70.22 -39.05 -9.56
CA PRO A 132 -70.08 -39.55 -8.19
C PRO A 132 -69.03 -38.75 -7.39
N ASP A 133 -69.28 -38.51 -6.09
CA ASP A 133 -68.47 -37.69 -5.16
C ASP A 133 -68.68 -36.16 -5.23
N PHE A 134 -69.51 -35.67 -6.16
CA PHE A 134 -69.86 -34.26 -6.28
C PHE A 134 -71.38 -34.03 -6.11
N HIS A 135 -71.76 -32.93 -5.47
CA HIS A 135 -73.15 -32.46 -5.39
C HIS A 135 -73.34 -31.18 -6.21
N LEU A 136 -74.51 -31.02 -6.83
CA LEU A 136 -74.79 -29.91 -7.72
C LEU A 136 -75.14 -28.65 -6.91
N VAL A 137 -74.36 -27.59 -7.09
CA VAL A 137 -74.63 -26.26 -6.52
C VAL A 137 -75.21 -25.36 -7.60
N GLY A 138 -76.51 -25.08 -7.47
CA GLY A 138 -77.30 -24.28 -8.42
C GLY A 138 -78.53 -25.03 -8.93
N SER A 139 -79.26 -24.43 -9.88
CA SER A 139 -80.45 -25.04 -10.46
C SER A 139 -80.08 -26.24 -11.35
N SER A 140 -80.69 -27.39 -11.10
CA SER A 140 -80.50 -28.61 -11.90
C SER A 140 -81.07 -28.55 -13.31
N ARG A 141 -81.71 -27.44 -13.69
CA ARG A 141 -82.37 -27.24 -14.97
C ARG A 141 -82.27 -25.79 -15.43
N SER A 142 -82.06 -25.59 -16.73
CA SER A 142 -82.17 -24.29 -17.39
C SER A 142 -82.89 -24.39 -18.74
N ILE A 143 -83.63 -23.34 -19.10
CA ILE A 143 -84.39 -23.25 -20.36
C ILE A 143 -83.91 -22.00 -21.12
N CYS A 144 -83.62 -22.16 -22.42
CA CYS A 144 -83.26 -21.04 -23.29
C CYS A 144 -84.53 -20.23 -23.62
N SER A 145 -84.54 -18.93 -23.29
CA SER A 145 -85.60 -17.99 -23.66
C SER A 145 -85.00 -16.68 -24.18
N GLN A 146 -85.38 -16.27 -25.39
CA GLN A 146 -84.95 -15.04 -26.06
C GLN A 146 -83.41 -14.83 -26.18
N GLY A 147 -82.62 -15.91 -26.17
CA GLY A 147 -81.16 -15.87 -26.24
C GLY A 147 -80.45 -15.87 -24.88
N GLN A 148 -81.17 -15.98 -23.76
CA GLN A 148 -80.61 -16.17 -22.42
C GLN A 148 -81.12 -17.44 -21.75
N TRP A 149 -80.27 -18.04 -20.92
CA TRP A 149 -80.65 -19.18 -20.09
C TRP A 149 -81.42 -18.69 -18.85
N SER A 150 -82.54 -19.34 -18.54
CA SER A 150 -83.44 -18.97 -17.44
C SER A 150 -82.79 -18.99 -16.06
N THR A 151 -81.68 -19.70 -15.90
CA THR A 151 -80.92 -19.80 -14.65
C THR A 151 -79.42 -19.68 -14.91
N PRO A 152 -78.63 -19.18 -13.94
CA PRO A 152 -77.17 -19.25 -13.99
C PRO A 152 -76.67 -20.70 -14.12
N LYS A 153 -75.52 -20.90 -14.77
CA LYS A 153 -74.92 -22.23 -14.96
C LYS A 153 -74.52 -22.82 -13.60
N PRO A 154 -74.99 -24.03 -13.22
CA PRO A 154 -74.60 -24.66 -11.96
C PRO A 154 -73.18 -25.23 -12.03
N HIS A 155 -72.58 -25.52 -10.87
CA HIS A 155 -71.27 -26.19 -10.77
C HIS A 155 -71.33 -27.36 -9.79
N CYS A 156 -70.48 -28.36 -10.03
CA CYS A 156 -70.39 -29.56 -9.20
C CYS A 156 -69.33 -29.37 -8.12
N GLN A 157 -69.73 -29.49 -6.84
CA GLN A 157 -68.85 -29.32 -5.69
C GLN A 157 -68.67 -30.66 -4.96
N VAL A 158 -67.41 -31.03 -4.67
CA VAL A 158 -67.06 -32.27 -3.96
C VAL A 158 -67.75 -32.31 -2.58
N ASN A 159 -68.26 -33.48 -2.19
CA ASN A 159 -68.65 -33.76 -0.81
C ASN A 159 -67.40 -33.74 0.09
N ARG A 160 -67.13 -32.61 0.74
CA ARG A 160 -66.03 -32.50 1.69
C ARG A 160 -66.44 -33.09 3.04
N THR A 161 -65.97 -34.29 3.33
CA THR A 161 -65.63 -34.64 4.72
C THR A 161 -64.46 -33.75 5.17
N PRO A 162 -64.42 -33.26 6.42
CA PRO A 162 -63.34 -32.39 6.89
C PRO A 162 -62.09 -33.23 7.16
N HIS A 163 -61.29 -33.45 6.12
CA HIS A 163 -59.87 -33.72 6.24
C HIS A 163 -59.09 -32.58 5.59
N SER A 164 -58.44 -31.80 6.44
CA SER A 164 -57.64 -30.62 6.11
C SER A 164 -56.34 -31.04 5.40
N GLU A 165 -56.36 -31.17 4.08
CA GLU A 165 -55.12 -31.18 3.29
C GLU A 165 -54.54 -29.76 3.22
N ARG A 166 -53.30 -29.61 3.68
CA ARG A 166 -52.53 -28.37 3.62
C ARG A 166 -52.16 -28.04 2.18
N ARG A 167 -52.19 -26.76 1.81
CA ARG A 167 -51.81 -26.30 0.47
C ARG A 167 -50.30 -26.13 0.36
N ALA A 168 -49.70 -26.64 -0.72
CA ALA A 168 -48.26 -26.53 -0.93
C ALA A 168 -47.87 -25.13 -1.43
N VAL A 169 -46.86 -24.53 -0.80
CA VAL A 169 -46.21 -23.27 -1.21
C VAL A 169 -44.75 -23.57 -1.54
N TYR A 170 -44.31 -23.21 -2.74
CA TYR A 170 -42.99 -23.59 -3.24
C TYR A 170 -41.96 -22.47 -3.09
N ILE A 171 -40.76 -22.85 -2.67
CA ILE A 171 -39.58 -21.98 -2.56
C ILE A 171 -38.51 -22.46 -3.55
N GLY A 172 -37.91 -21.55 -4.31
CA GLY A 172 -36.82 -21.86 -5.24
C GLY A 172 -35.47 -21.62 -4.57
N ALA A 173 -34.53 -22.55 -4.66
CA ALA A 173 -33.20 -22.41 -4.06
C ALA A 173 -32.07 -22.78 -5.02
N LEU A 174 -30.93 -22.12 -4.84
CA LEU A 174 -29.70 -22.35 -5.60
C LEU A 174 -28.55 -22.64 -4.62
N PHE A 175 -28.30 -23.93 -4.38
CA PHE A 175 -27.23 -24.39 -3.48
C PHE A 175 -25.94 -24.62 -4.27
N PRO A 176 -24.79 -24.06 -3.89
CA PRO A 176 -23.52 -24.30 -4.56
C PRO A 176 -22.85 -25.56 -4.01
N MET A 177 -22.88 -26.68 -4.74
CA MET A 177 -22.25 -27.93 -4.27
C MET A 177 -20.73 -27.98 -4.51
N SER A 178 -20.24 -27.11 -5.39
CA SER A 178 -18.84 -26.97 -5.82
C SER A 178 -18.54 -25.51 -6.21
N GLY A 179 -17.30 -25.22 -6.63
CA GLY A 179 -16.86 -23.88 -7.03
C GLY A 179 -16.08 -23.17 -5.93
N GLY A 180 -16.02 -21.83 -5.99
CA GLY A 180 -15.24 -21.01 -5.04
C GLY A 180 -15.68 -21.11 -3.58
N TRP A 181 -16.94 -21.46 -3.32
CA TRP A 181 -17.47 -21.74 -1.98
C TRP A 181 -18.50 -22.88 -2.06
N PRO A 182 -18.16 -24.14 -1.70
CA PRO A 182 -19.04 -25.29 -1.79
C PRO A 182 -20.05 -25.38 -0.63
N GLY A 183 -20.72 -24.28 -0.30
CA GLY A 183 -21.54 -24.17 0.91
C GLY A 183 -22.87 -24.95 0.89
N GLY A 184 -23.29 -25.41 -0.28
CA GLY A 184 -24.51 -26.21 -0.45
C GLY A 184 -24.48 -27.56 0.27
N GLN A 185 -23.28 -28.09 0.54
CA GLN A 185 -23.09 -29.43 1.12
C GLN A 185 -23.69 -29.54 2.54
N ALA A 186 -23.54 -28.51 3.37
CA ALA A 186 -24.16 -28.43 4.69
C ALA A 186 -25.46 -27.60 4.71
N CYS A 187 -25.57 -26.57 3.88
CA CYS A 187 -26.73 -25.69 3.88
C CYS A 187 -28.00 -26.36 3.35
N GLN A 188 -27.91 -27.27 2.36
CA GLN A 188 -29.10 -27.99 1.87
C GLN A 188 -29.70 -28.89 2.97
N PRO A 189 -28.95 -29.78 3.65
CA PRO A 189 -29.48 -30.56 4.77
C PRO A 189 -30.04 -29.70 5.91
N ALA A 190 -29.45 -28.53 6.18
CA ALA A 190 -29.96 -27.59 7.18
C ALA A 190 -31.32 -27.00 6.79
N VAL A 191 -31.52 -26.64 5.53
CA VAL A 191 -32.82 -26.17 5.01
C VAL A 191 -33.86 -27.29 5.05
N GLU A 192 -33.49 -28.51 4.66
CA GLU A 192 -34.38 -29.68 4.73
C GLU A 192 -34.83 -29.95 6.18
N MET A 193 -33.90 -29.89 7.14
CA MET A 193 -34.22 -29.96 8.58
C MET A 193 -35.20 -28.86 9.02
N ALA A 194 -34.97 -27.62 8.59
CA ALA A 194 -35.83 -26.50 8.96
C ALA A 194 -37.25 -26.66 8.38
N LEU A 195 -37.38 -27.16 7.15
CA LEU A 195 -38.65 -27.41 6.49
C LEU A 195 -39.45 -28.51 7.19
N GLU A 196 -38.79 -29.57 7.65
CA GLU A 196 -39.45 -30.61 8.46
C GLU A 196 -39.93 -30.06 9.80
N ASP A 197 -39.06 -29.33 10.52
CA ASP A 197 -39.38 -28.77 11.83
C ASP A 197 -40.53 -27.75 11.74
N VAL A 198 -40.54 -26.88 10.72
CA VAL A 198 -41.61 -25.88 10.53
C VAL A 198 -42.93 -26.49 10.06
N ASN A 199 -42.90 -27.45 9.14
CA ASN A 199 -44.13 -28.11 8.65
C ASN A 199 -44.74 -29.03 9.72
N SER A 200 -43.94 -29.58 10.65
CA SER A 200 -44.44 -30.38 11.76
C SER A 200 -45.29 -29.55 12.75
N ARG A 201 -45.01 -28.26 12.88
CA ARG A 201 -45.69 -27.32 13.78
C ARG A 201 -47.00 -26.81 13.18
N ARG A 202 -48.09 -26.98 13.93
CA ARG A 202 -49.44 -26.54 13.52
C ARG A 202 -49.71 -25.07 13.83
N ASP A 203 -48.88 -24.45 14.68
CA ASP A 203 -49.04 -23.06 15.14
C ASP A 203 -48.39 -22.01 14.21
N ILE A 204 -47.55 -22.42 13.26
CA ILE A 204 -46.87 -21.52 12.33
C ILE A 204 -47.66 -21.36 11.02
N LEU A 205 -47.85 -22.47 10.29
CA LEU A 205 -48.64 -22.50 9.05
C LEU A 205 -49.63 -23.69 9.12
N PRO A 206 -50.82 -23.51 9.70
CA PRO A 206 -51.79 -24.60 9.82
C PRO A 206 -52.32 -25.06 8.46
N ASP A 207 -52.58 -24.11 7.56
CA ASP A 207 -53.26 -24.31 6.27
C ASP A 207 -52.30 -24.53 5.08
N TYR A 208 -51.00 -24.28 5.28
CA TYR A 208 -49.98 -24.33 4.23
C TYR A 208 -48.83 -25.27 4.59
N GLU A 209 -48.15 -25.80 3.57
CA GLU A 209 -46.95 -26.63 3.68
C GLU A 209 -45.86 -26.04 2.77
N LEU A 210 -44.67 -25.79 3.31
CA LEU A 210 -43.53 -25.28 2.53
C LEU A 210 -42.80 -26.43 1.83
N LYS A 211 -42.58 -26.29 0.51
CA LYS A 211 -41.84 -27.26 -0.32
C LYS A 211 -40.69 -26.58 -1.06
N LEU A 212 -39.56 -27.27 -1.17
CA LEU A 212 -38.32 -26.77 -1.76
C LEU A 212 -38.11 -27.33 -3.17
N ILE A 213 -37.73 -26.47 -4.11
CA ILE A 213 -37.18 -26.85 -5.42
C ILE A 213 -35.78 -26.28 -5.50
N HIS A 214 -34.77 -27.14 -5.61
CA HIS A 214 -33.37 -26.73 -5.53
C HIS A 214 -32.56 -27.16 -6.77
N HIS A 215 -31.57 -26.36 -7.14
CA HIS A 215 -30.61 -26.67 -8.20
C HIS A 215 -29.17 -26.34 -7.77
N ASP A 216 -28.19 -26.99 -8.40
CA ASP A 216 -26.76 -26.76 -8.14
C ASP A 216 -26.23 -25.58 -8.97
N SER A 217 -25.93 -24.47 -8.31
CA SER A 217 -25.40 -23.26 -8.99
C SER A 217 -23.89 -23.29 -9.20
N LYS A 218 -23.14 -24.12 -8.46
CA LYS A 218 -21.67 -24.16 -8.44
C LYS A 218 -20.99 -22.78 -8.19
N CYS A 219 -21.70 -21.83 -7.58
CA CYS A 219 -21.32 -20.41 -7.52
C CYS A 219 -21.06 -19.73 -8.89
N ASP A 220 -21.50 -20.32 -10.00
CA ASP A 220 -21.27 -19.81 -11.34
C ASP A 220 -22.51 -19.04 -11.85
N PRO A 221 -22.39 -17.74 -12.19
CA PRO A 221 -23.52 -16.95 -12.67
C PRO A 221 -24.14 -17.46 -13.97
N GLY A 222 -23.36 -18.07 -14.87
CA GLY A 222 -23.85 -18.62 -16.13
C GLY A 222 -24.75 -19.83 -15.89
N GLN A 223 -24.28 -20.77 -15.07
CA GLN A 223 -25.07 -21.94 -14.66
C GLN A 223 -26.30 -21.53 -13.84
N ALA A 224 -26.15 -20.57 -12.93
CA ALA A 224 -27.24 -20.05 -12.12
C ALA A 224 -28.32 -19.36 -12.97
N THR A 225 -27.94 -18.63 -14.03
CA THR A 225 -28.90 -18.01 -14.95
C THR A 225 -29.80 -19.07 -15.56
N LYS A 226 -29.23 -20.16 -16.08
CA LYS A 226 -30.02 -21.27 -16.66
C LYS A 226 -31.06 -21.82 -15.67
N TYR A 227 -30.63 -22.15 -14.46
CA TYR A 227 -31.54 -22.72 -13.45
C TYR A 227 -32.54 -21.69 -12.91
N LEU A 228 -32.20 -20.40 -12.89
CA LEU A 228 -33.16 -19.34 -12.56
C LEU A 228 -34.30 -19.30 -13.60
N TYR A 229 -33.99 -19.41 -14.89
CA TYR A 229 -35.02 -19.51 -15.93
C TYR A 229 -35.88 -20.76 -15.76
N GLU A 230 -35.28 -21.93 -15.47
CA GLU A 230 -36.04 -23.15 -15.21
C GLU A 230 -36.94 -23.05 -13.97
N LEU A 231 -36.53 -22.32 -12.93
CA LEU A 231 -37.35 -22.05 -11.75
C LEU A 231 -38.51 -21.10 -12.04
N LEU A 232 -38.28 -20.04 -12.82
CA LEU A 232 -39.28 -18.97 -13.06
C LEU A 232 -40.33 -19.32 -14.12
N TYR A 233 -39.97 -20.09 -15.14
CA TYR A 233 -40.85 -20.35 -16.29
C TYR A 233 -41.55 -21.71 -16.26
N ASN A 234 -41.31 -22.52 -15.22
CA ASN A 234 -41.99 -23.80 -15.04
C ASN A 234 -42.90 -23.79 -13.80
N ASP A 235 -44.05 -24.44 -13.91
CA ASP A 235 -44.86 -24.78 -12.74
C ASP A 235 -44.08 -25.67 -11.76
N PRO A 236 -44.33 -25.56 -10.45
CA PRO A 236 -45.27 -24.65 -9.76
C PRO A 236 -44.70 -23.23 -9.55
N ILE A 237 -45.54 -22.23 -9.30
CA ILE A 237 -45.11 -20.84 -8.97
C ILE A 237 -44.35 -20.84 -7.64
N LYS A 238 -43.23 -20.10 -7.59
CA LYS A 238 -42.39 -19.94 -6.39
C LYS A 238 -42.65 -18.61 -5.70
N ILE A 239 -42.78 -18.60 -4.38
CA ILE A 239 -43.07 -17.39 -3.58
C ILE A 239 -41.80 -16.58 -3.23
N ILE A 240 -40.65 -17.25 -3.15
CA ILE A 240 -39.36 -16.67 -2.77
C ILE A 240 -38.21 -17.41 -3.45
N LEU A 241 -37.09 -16.71 -3.65
CA LEU A 241 -35.84 -17.28 -4.14
C LEU A 241 -34.75 -17.24 -3.07
N MET A 242 -34.00 -18.33 -2.92
CA MET A 242 -32.91 -18.50 -1.96
C MET A 242 -31.58 -18.82 -2.66
N PRO A 243 -30.82 -17.80 -3.10
CA PRO A 243 -29.47 -17.98 -3.62
C PRO A 243 -28.42 -18.04 -2.50
N GLY A 244 -27.39 -18.87 -2.71
CA GLY A 244 -26.24 -18.97 -1.79
C GLY A 244 -25.16 -17.92 -2.06
N CYS A 245 -24.31 -18.14 -3.05
CA CYS A 245 -23.08 -17.35 -3.28
C CYS A 245 -23.38 -15.89 -3.65
N SER A 246 -22.44 -15.00 -3.36
CA SER A 246 -22.59 -13.56 -3.64
C SER A 246 -22.76 -13.21 -5.11
N SER A 247 -22.02 -13.85 -6.02
CA SER A 247 -22.14 -13.64 -7.46
C SER A 247 -23.55 -13.98 -7.98
N VAL A 248 -24.07 -15.13 -7.56
CA VAL A 248 -25.41 -15.61 -7.90
C VAL A 248 -26.50 -14.78 -7.23
N SER A 249 -26.31 -14.41 -5.96
CA SER A 249 -27.27 -13.60 -5.21
C SER A 249 -27.45 -12.21 -5.81
N THR A 250 -26.37 -11.60 -6.29
CA THR A 250 -26.39 -10.31 -6.99
C THR A 250 -27.21 -10.39 -8.28
N LEU A 251 -26.93 -11.40 -9.11
CA LEU A 251 -27.69 -11.66 -10.33
C LEU A 251 -29.19 -11.87 -10.06
N VAL A 252 -29.51 -12.75 -9.11
CA VAL A 252 -30.90 -13.11 -8.78
C VAL A 252 -31.64 -11.92 -8.18
N ALA A 253 -31.03 -11.17 -7.26
CA ALA A 253 -31.63 -10.01 -6.62
C ALA A 253 -31.92 -8.87 -7.61
N GLU A 254 -31.01 -8.62 -8.56
CA GLU A 254 -31.20 -7.60 -9.60
C GLU A 254 -32.34 -7.96 -10.56
N ALA A 255 -32.45 -9.24 -10.91
CA ALA A 255 -33.48 -9.75 -11.82
C ALA A 255 -34.86 -9.88 -11.14
N ALA A 256 -34.92 -10.28 -9.87
CA ALA A 256 -36.15 -10.64 -9.16
C ALA A 256 -37.20 -9.51 -9.08
N ARG A 257 -36.77 -8.24 -9.13
CA ARG A 257 -37.69 -7.09 -9.16
C ARG A 257 -38.63 -7.10 -10.37
N MET A 258 -38.25 -7.76 -11.46
CA MET A 258 -39.08 -7.87 -12.67
C MET A 258 -40.23 -8.88 -12.51
N TRP A 259 -40.14 -9.79 -11.53
CA TRP A 259 -41.16 -10.81 -11.21
C TRP A 259 -41.80 -10.58 -9.83
N ASN A 260 -41.60 -9.40 -9.24
CA ASN A 260 -42.07 -9.06 -7.89
C ASN A 260 -41.70 -10.12 -6.84
N LEU A 261 -40.49 -10.68 -6.92
CA LEU A 261 -40.05 -11.72 -5.99
C LEU A 261 -39.19 -11.16 -4.86
N ILE A 262 -39.37 -11.73 -3.66
CA ILE A 262 -38.44 -11.56 -2.55
C ILE A 262 -37.26 -12.50 -2.77
N VAL A 263 -36.06 -12.01 -2.45
CA VAL A 263 -34.83 -12.81 -2.47
C VAL A 263 -34.28 -12.88 -1.06
N LEU A 264 -34.14 -14.08 -0.52
CA LEU A 264 -33.58 -14.33 0.81
C LEU A 264 -32.31 -15.16 0.69
N SER A 265 -31.16 -14.48 0.65
CA SER A 265 -29.87 -15.16 0.60
C SER A 265 -29.44 -15.64 1.97
N TYR A 266 -28.98 -16.88 2.07
CA TYR A 266 -28.48 -17.45 3.31
C TYR A 266 -26.94 -17.38 3.44
N GLY A 267 -26.23 -17.09 2.34
CA GLY A 267 -24.77 -17.21 2.27
C GLY A 267 -24.05 -16.02 1.62
N SER A 268 -24.76 -14.95 1.22
CA SER A 268 -24.13 -13.82 0.54
C SER A 268 -23.66 -12.71 1.48
N SER A 269 -22.35 -12.45 1.48
CA SER A 269 -21.69 -11.43 2.28
C SER A 269 -21.38 -10.12 1.54
N SER A 270 -21.69 -10.01 0.24
CA SER A 270 -21.31 -8.85 -0.59
C SER A 270 -21.85 -7.52 -0.02
N PRO A 271 -21.01 -6.52 0.28
CA PRO A 271 -21.48 -5.21 0.72
C PRO A 271 -22.40 -4.51 -0.29
N ALA A 272 -22.17 -4.70 -1.59
CA ALA A 272 -22.94 -4.07 -2.67
C ALA A 272 -24.45 -4.40 -2.60
N LEU A 273 -24.81 -5.57 -2.07
CA LEU A 273 -26.20 -6.01 -1.90
C LEU A 273 -26.99 -5.20 -0.86
N SER A 274 -26.31 -4.36 -0.08
CA SER A 274 -26.95 -3.46 0.91
C SER A 274 -27.62 -2.25 0.24
N ASN A 275 -27.37 -2.01 -1.06
CA ASN A 275 -27.97 -0.90 -1.79
C ASN A 275 -29.44 -1.19 -2.14
N ARG A 276 -30.36 -0.62 -1.35
CA ARG A 276 -31.81 -0.77 -1.52
C ARG A 276 -32.38 -0.17 -2.82
N GLN A 277 -31.70 0.77 -3.47
CA GLN A 277 -32.16 1.28 -4.77
C GLN A 277 -31.96 0.27 -5.88
N ARG A 278 -30.86 -0.49 -5.84
CA ARG A 278 -30.57 -1.56 -6.81
C ARG A 278 -31.27 -2.86 -6.44
N PHE A 279 -31.34 -3.19 -5.14
CA PHE A 279 -31.90 -4.45 -4.62
C PHE A 279 -33.05 -4.20 -3.63
N PRO A 280 -34.24 -3.77 -4.11
CA PRO A 280 -35.33 -3.35 -3.24
C PRO A 280 -35.96 -4.50 -2.43
N THR A 281 -35.97 -5.72 -2.98
CA THR A 281 -36.64 -6.90 -2.39
C THR A 281 -35.68 -7.93 -1.80
N PHE A 282 -34.42 -7.54 -1.55
CA PHE A 282 -33.38 -8.43 -1.03
C PHE A 282 -33.31 -8.44 0.49
N PHE A 283 -33.15 -9.63 1.06
CA PHE A 283 -32.81 -9.86 2.47
C PHE A 283 -31.73 -10.93 2.56
N ARG A 284 -30.97 -10.92 3.66
CA ARG A 284 -30.02 -11.98 3.95
C ARG A 284 -29.86 -12.23 5.43
N THR A 285 -29.79 -13.52 5.80
CA THR A 285 -29.39 -13.92 7.16
C THR A 285 -27.88 -13.91 7.33
N HIS A 286 -27.12 -14.00 6.24
CA HIS A 286 -25.68 -13.80 6.27
C HIS A 286 -25.34 -12.32 6.54
N PRO A 287 -24.49 -12.00 7.53
CA PRO A 287 -24.06 -10.64 7.78
C PRO A 287 -23.20 -10.07 6.64
N SER A 288 -23.17 -8.74 6.50
CA SER A 288 -22.33 -8.06 5.50
C SER A 288 -20.85 -8.21 5.83
N ALA A 289 -19.98 -8.32 4.81
CA ALA A 289 -18.54 -8.30 4.99
C ALA A 289 -18.01 -6.99 5.62
N THR A 290 -18.77 -5.89 5.53
CA THR A 290 -18.44 -4.61 6.19
C THR A 290 -18.40 -4.71 7.71
N LEU A 291 -19.03 -5.73 8.31
CA LEU A 291 -19.05 -5.91 9.77
C LEU A 291 -17.65 -6.18 10.35
N HIS A 292 -16.69 -6.65 9.54
CA HIS A 292 -15.31 -6.83 9.96
C HIS A 292 -14.57 -5.49 10.13
N ASN A 293 -14.99 -4.44 9.41
CA ASN A 293 -14.24 -3.18 9.34
C ASN A 293 -14.28 -2.40 10.67
N PRO A 294 -15.42 -2.25 11.37
CA PRO A 294 -15.44 -1.70 12.72
C PRO A 294 -14.48 -2.42 13.67
N THR A 295 -14.41 -3.75 13.61
CA THR A 295 -13.50 -4.56 14.44
C THR A 295 -12.04 -4.27 14.12
N ARG A 296 -11.68 -4.21 12.83
CA ARG A 296 -10.30 -3.89 12.39
C ARG A 296 -9.88 -2.50 12.86
N VAL A 297 -10.74 -1.50 12.67
CA VAL A 297 -10.48 -0.12 13.13
C VAL A 297 -10.27 -0.09 14.64
N LYS A 298 -11.14 -0.75 15.41
CA LYS A 298 -11.00 -0.82 16.88
C LYS A 298 -9.69 -1.47 17.31
N LEU A 299 -9.24 -2.49 16.60
CA LEU A 299 -7.95 -3.14 16.84
C LEU A 299 -6.77 -2.23 16.50
N PHE A 300 -6.84 -1.47 15.41
CA PHE A 300 -5.81 -0.50 15.04
C PHE A 300 -5.69 0.61 16.10
N GLU A 301 -6.81 1.12 16.61
CA GLU A 301 -6.83 2.09 17.70
C GLU A 301 -6.23 1.53 18.99
N LYS A 302 -6.59 0.30 19.36
CA LYS A 302 -6.07 -0.38 20.55
C LYS A 302 -4.55 -0.52 20.55
N TRP A 303 -3.97 -0.84 19.39
CA TRP A 303 -2.52 -1.01 19.24
C TRP A 303 -1.79 0.27 18.78
N GLY A 304 -2.52 1.38 18.60
CA GLY A 304 -1.94 2.67 18.23
C GLY A 304 -1.40 2.75 16.80
N TRP A 305 -1.87 1.88 15.90
CA TRP A 305 -1.44 1.88 14.50
C TRP A 305 -2.18 2.94 13.70
N LYS A 306 -1.43 3.78 12.98
CA LYS A 306 -1.98 4.88 12.17
C LYS A 306 -1.71 4.71 10.67
N LYS A 307 -0.78 3.83 10.30
CA LYS A 307 -0.44 3.53 8.90
C LYS A 307 -0.69 2.06 8.58
N ILE A 308 -1.55 1.80 7.61
CA ILE A 308 -1.86 0.44 7.15
C ILE A 308 -1.68 0.32 5.63
N ALA A 309 -1.44 -0.89 5.16
CA ALA A 309 -1.44 -1.24 3.75
C ALA A 309 -2.49 -2.30 3.45
N THR A 310 -3.04 -2.28 2.25
CA THR A 310 -4.09 -3.22 1.83
C THR A 310 -3.72 -3.94 0.54
N ILE A 311 -3.99 -5.23 0.48
CA ILE A 311 -3.86 -6.06 -0.72
C ILE A 311 -5.14 -6.86 -0.94
N GLN A 312 -5.73 -6.75 -2.14
CA GLN A 312 -6.99 -7.42 -2.44
C GLN A 312 -7.00 -8.14 -3.79
N GLN A 313 -7.78 -9.21 -3.87
CA GLN A 313 -8.20 -9.80 -5.13
C GLN A 313 -9.30 -8.92 -5.76
N THR A 314 -9.29 -8.79 -7.08
CA THR A 314 -10.21 -7.92 -7.83
C THR A 314 -11.58 -8.57 -8.00
N THR A 315 -12.29 -8.73 -6.89
CA THR A 315 -13.66 -9.23 -6.79
C THR A 315 -14.56 -8.14 -6.18
N GLU A 316 -15.81 -8.03 -6.62
CA GLU A 316 -16.77 -6.99 -6.14
C GLU A 316 -16.91 -6.99 -4.61
N VAL A 317 -16.93 -8.18 -3.99
CA VAL A 317 -17.04 -8.34 -2.53
C VAL A 317 -15.87 -7.65 -1.81
N PHE A 318 -14.63 -7.88 -2.25
CA PHE A 318 -13.45 -7.33 -1.60
C PHE A 318 -13.26 -5.85 -1.91
N THR A 319 -13.56 -5.43 -3.13
CA THR A 319 -13.48 -4.02 -3.56
C THR A 319 -14.40 -3.16 -2.70
N SER A 320 -15.67 -3.54 -2.58
CA SER A 320 -16.63 -2.81 -1.76
C SER A 320 -16.36 -2.91 -0.24
N THR A 321 -15.72 -4.00 0.21
CA THR A 321 -15.27 -4.12 1.62
C THR A 321 -14.12 -3.15 1.91
N LEU A 322 -13.19 -2.97 0.96
CA LEU A 322 -12.08 -2.04 1.10
C LEU A 322 -12.55 -0.58 1.02
N ASP A 323 -13.54 -0.27 0.17
CA ASP A 323 -14.11 1.08 0.09
C ASP A 323 -14.77 1.49 1.42
N ASP A 324 -15.56 0.61 2.05
CA ASP A 324 -16.12 0.87 3.41
C ASP A 324 -15.01 0.94 4.47
N LEU A 325 -13.94 0.13 4.35
CA LEU A 325 -12.81 0.22 5.28
C LEU A 325 -12.11 1.57 5.17
N GLU A 326 -11.88 2.08 3.96
CA GLU A 326 -11.24 3.36 3.69
C GLU A 326 -12.00 4.53 4.31
N GLU A 327 -13.33 4.53 4.19
CA GLU A 327 -14.20 5.53 4.81
C GLU A 327 -14.05 5.51 6.34
N ARG A 328 -14.13 4.33 6.96
CA ARG A 328 -14.04 4.18 8.43
C ARG A 328 -12.66 4.51 9.00
N VAL A 329 -11.58 4.11 8.35
CA VAL A 329 -10.23 4.44 8.84
C VAL A 329 -9.98 5.94 8.76
N LYS A 330 -10.52 6.62 7.74
CA LYS A 330 -10.43 8.07 7.60
C LYS A 330 -11.14 8.80 8.75
N GLU A 331 -12.30 8.31 9.18
CA GLU A 331 -13.02 8.83 10.35
C GLU A 331 -12.23 8.64 11.66
N ALA A 332 -11.51 7.51 11.79
CA ALA A 332 -10.66 7.20 12.94
C ALA A 332 -9.26 7.86 12.91
N GLY A 333 -8.97 8.69 11.90
CA GLY A 333 -7.67 9.32 11.70
C GLY A 333 -6.54 8.32 11.45
N ILE A 334 -6.83 7.22 10.76
CA ILE A 334 -5.89 6.19 10.30
C ILE A 334 -5.80 6.30 8.78
N GLU A 335 -4.59 6.19 8.22
CA GLU A 335 -4.33 6.37 6.80
C GLU A 335 -3.92 5.05 6.13
N ILE A 336 -4.50 4.76 4.97
CA ILE A 336 -4.04 3.69 4.08
C ILE A 336 -2.88 4.24 3.26
N THR A 337 -1.65 3.90 3.62
CA THR A 337 -0.44 4.41 2.95
C THR A 337 -0.17 3.75 1.61
N PHE A 338 -0.63 2.51 1.45
CA PHE A 338 -0.39 1.73 0.24
C PHE A 338 -1.52 0.76 -0.07
N ARG A 339 -1.99 0.78 -1.32
CA ARG A 339 -3.04 -0.11 -1.83
C ARG A 339 -2.50 -0.92 -3.00
N GLN A 340 -2.74 -2.22 -2.99
CA GLN A 340 -2.46 -3.11 -4.11
C GLN A 340 -3.69 -3.97 -4.42
N SER A 341 -3.86 -4.29 -5.69
CA SER A 341 -4.87 -5.24 -6.15
C SER A 341 -4.28 -6.19 -7.18
N PHE A 342 -4.77 -7.42 -7.21
CA PHE A 342 -4.38 -8.40 -8.22
C PHE A 342 -5.60 -9.17 -8.74
N PHE A 343 -5.46 -9.75 -9.93
CA PHE A 343 -6.47 -10.64 -10.50
C PHE A 343 -6.11 -12.10 -10.23
N SER A 344 -4.93 -12.55 -10.68
CA SER A 344 -4.47 -13.93 -10.56
C SER A 344 -3.06 -14.10 -9.99
N ASP A 345 -2.14 -13.18 -10.30
CA ASP A 345 -0.73 -13.25 -9.85
C ASP A 345 -0.44 -12.21 -8.75
N PRO A 346 -0.11 -12.64 -7.51
CA PRO A 346 0.19 -11.74 -6.40
C PRO A 346 1.68 -11.33 -6.28
N ALA A 347 2.60 -11.84 -7.11
CA ALA A 347 4.04 -11.66 -6.91
C ALA A 347 4.49 -10.19 -6.95
N VAL A 348 4.01 -9.41 -7.93
CA VAL A 348 4.33 -7.97 -8.05
C VAL A 348 3.76 -7.15 -6.88
N PRO A 349 2.48 -7.30 -6.50
CA PRO A 349 1.93 -6.69 -5.27
C PRO A 349 2.76 -6.94 -4.00
N VAL A 350 3.20 -8.18 -3.78
CA VAL A 350 3.97 -8.55 -2.58
C VAL A 350 5.35 -7.88 -2.59
N LYS A 351 6.04 -7.87 -3.75
CA LYS A 351 7.30 -7.14 -3.92
C LYS A 351 7.15 -5.64 -3.66
N ASN A 352 6.05 -5.05 -4.11
CA ASN A 352 5.77 -3.64 -3.87
C ASN A 352 5.51 -3.34 -2.38
N LEU A 353 4.76 -4.21 -1.68
CA LEU A 353 4.56 -4.10 -0.22
C LEU A 353 5.90 -4.12 0.54
N LYS A 354 6.79 -5.03 0.16
CA LYS A 354 8.14 -5.11 0.73
C LYS A 354 8.96 -3.85 0.47
N ARG A 355 8.94 -3.37 -0.77
CA ARG A 355 9.67 -2.16 -1.19
C ARG A 355 9.22 -0.90 -0.44
N GLN A 356 7.94 -0.84 -0.05
CA GLN A 356 7.36 0.29 0.68
C GLN A 356 7.44 0.15 2.21
N ASP A 357 8.09 -0.91 2.74
CA ASP A 357 8.17 -1.20 4.18
C ASP A 357 6.79 -1.21 4.87
N ALA A 358 5.78 -1.79 4.21
CA ALA A 358 4.45 -1.91 4.78
C ALA A 358 4.43 -2.97 5.89
N ARG A 359 4.12 -2.57 7.13
CA ARG A 359 4.17 -3.44 8.32
C ARG A 359 2.83 -4.05 8.71
N ILE A 360 1.76 -3.24 8.70
CA ILE A 360 0.40 -3.69 9.01
C ILE A 360 -0.35 -3.89 7.69
N ILE A 361 -0.66 -5.14 7.35
CA ILE A 361 -1.17 -5.53 6.03
C ILE A 361 -2.55 -6.16 6.18
N VAL A 362 -3.54 -5.62 5.46
CA VAL A 362 -4.90 -6.19 5.37
C VAL A 362 -5.04 -6.95 4.05
N GLY A 363 -5.22 -8.27 4.14
CA GLY A 363 -5.41 -9.17 3.00
C GLY A 363 -6.88 -9.51 2.77
N LEU A 364 -7.39 -9.23 1.57
CA LEU A 364 -8.76 -9.52 1.14
C LEU A 364 -8.78 -10.35 -0.14
N PHE A 365 -8.78 -11.67 0.00
CA PHE A 365 -8.76 -12.62 -1.13
C PHE A 365 -9.39 -13.95 -0.69
N TYR A 366 -9.64 -14.87 -1.64
CA TYR A 366 -10.11 -16.22 -1.31
C TYR A 366 -8.97 -17.12 -0.81
N GLU A 367 -9.32 -18.25 -0.19
CA GLU A 367 -8.38 -19.23 0.37
C GLU A 367 -7.35 -19.75 -0.66
N THR A 368 -7.80 -20.02 -1.90
CA THR A 368 -6.92 -20.46 -2.99
C THR A 368 -5.86 -19.42 -3.33
N GLU A 369 -6.23 -18.15 -3.27
CA GLU A 369 -5.34 -17.04 -3.58
C GLU A 369 -4.47 -16.70 -2.38
N ALA A 370 -4.95 -16.93 -1.16
CA ALA A 370 -4.15 -16.84 0.06
C ALA A 370 -2.92 -17.74 0.00
N ARG A 371 -3.07 -19.00 -0.44
CA ARG A 371 -1.93 -19.92 -0.61
C ARG A 371 -0.86 -19.37 -1.55
N LYS A 372 -1.26 -18.82 -2.69
CA LYS A 372 -0.35 -18.19 -3.66
C LYS A 372 0.33 -16.96 -3.08
N VAL A 373 -0.44 -16.07 -2.43
CA VAL A 373 0.09 -14.86 -1.79
C VAL A 373 1.11 -15.22 -0.72
N PHE A 374 0.79 -16.14 0.20
CA PHE A 374 1.67 -16.47 1.31
C PHE A 374 2.94 -17.23 0.88
N CYS A 375 2.88 -17.99 -0.22
CA CYS A 375 4.08 -18.55 -0.82
C CYS A 375 5.02 -17.46 -1.36
N GLU A 376 4.49 -16.40 -1.99
CA GLU A 376 5.31 -15.25 -2.42
C GLU A 376 5.79 -14.40 -1.23
N VAL A 377 4.98 -14.25 -0.18
CA VAL A 377 5.36 -13.57 1.09
C VAL A 377 6.54 -14.28 1.77
N TYR A 378 6.56 -15.61 1.73
CA TYR A 378 7.67 -16.40 2.24
C TYR A 378 8.97 -16.09 1.47
N LYS A 379 8.90 -16.14 0.13
CA LYS A 379 10.03 -15.87 -0.77
C LYS A 379 10.61 -14.47 -0.57
N GLU A 380 9.75 -13.47 -0.37
CA GLU A 380 10.14 -12.06 -0.14
C GLU A 380 10.46 -11.74 1.34
N ARG A 381 10.36 -12.72 2.24
CA ARG A 381 10.58 -12.56 3.70
C ARG A 381 9.77 -11.38 4.26
N LEU A 382 8.47 -11.34 3.94
CA LEU A 382 7.50 -10.33 4.39
C LEU A 382 6.63 -10.86 5.55
N PHE A 383 7.27 -11.51 6.52
CA PHE A 383 6.65 -12.10 7.71
C PHE A 383 7.60 -12.02 8.93
N GLY A 384 7.16 -12.48 10.09
CA GLY A 384 7.94 -12.50 11.33
C GLY A 384 7.70 -11.28 12.21
N LYS A 385 8.68 -10.89 13.03
CA LYS A 385 8.50 -9.89 14.11
C LYS A 385 7.97 -8.52 13.63
N LYS A 386 8.33 -8.09 12.41
CA LYS A 386 8.05 -6.73 11.90
C LYS A 386 6.66 -6.57 11.27
N TYR A 387 6.01 -7.66 10.87
CA TYR A 387 4.84 -7.61 10.00
C TYR A 387 3.63 -8.26 10.68
N VAL A 388 2.46 -7.68 10.48
CA VAL A 388 1.19 -8.24 10.94
C VAL A 388 0.24 -8.33 9.77
N TRP A 389 -0.34 -9.51 9.60
CA TRP A 389 -1.35 -9.78 8.58
C TRP A 389 -2.72 -9.86 9.22
N PHE A 390 -3.68 -9.14 8.63
CA PHE A 390 -5.10 -9.28 8.90
C PHE A 390 -5.77 -10.01 7.75
N LEU A 391 -6.33 -11.17 8.05
CA LEU A 391 -7.05 -12.00 7.09
C LEU A 391 -8.52 -12.13 7.50
N ILE A 392 -9.28 -12.79 6.64
CA ILE A 392 -10.67 -13.14 6.89
C ILE A 392 -10.71 -14.53 7.53
N GLY A 393 -11.55 -14.72 8.56
CA GLY A 393 -11.56 -15.96 9.35
C GLY A 393 -12.46 -17.09 8.84
N TRP A 394 -13.01 -17.03 7.61
CA TRP A 394 -13.85 -18.10 7.07
C TRP A 394 -13.06 -19.23 6.38
N TYR A 395 -11.72 -19.15 6.33
CA TYR A 395 -10.89 -20.21 5.77
C TYR A 395 -10.97 -21.48 6.61
N ALA A 396 -10.74 -22.64 5.99
CA ALA A 396 -10.58 -23.88 6.75
C ALA A 396 -9.38 -23.77 7.71
N ASP A 397 -9.49 -24.28 8.95
CA ASP A 397 -8.46 -24.16 9.99
C ASP A 397 -7.05 -24.62 9.53
N ASN A 398 -6.99 -25.55 8.59
CA ASN A 398 -5.77 -26.15 8.04
C ASN A 398 -5.48 -25.74 6.58
N TRP A 399 -6.05 -24.63 6.09
CA TRP A 399 -5.97 -24.20 4.68
C TRP A 399 -4.55 -24.13 4.08
N PHE A 400 -3.54 -23.85 4.91
CA PHE A 400 -2.13 -23.73 4.53
C PHE A 400 -1.36 -25.07 4.54
N LYS A 401 -1.99 -26.15 5.03
CA LYS A 401 -1.42 -27.52 5.03
C LYS A 401 -1.91 -28.37 3.86
N THR A 402 -2.95 -27.91 3.15
CA THR A 402 -3.54 -28.60 2.01
C THR A 402 -2.59 -28.59 0.81
N TYR A 403 -2.44 -29.73 0.15
CA TYR A 403 -1.63 -29.82 -1.07
C TYR A 403 -2.26 -29.00 -2.20
N ASP A 404 -1.48 -28.08 -2.77
CA ASP A 404 -1.89 -27.24 -3.88
C ASP A 404 -0.80 -27.27 -4.97
N PRO A 405 -1.09 -27.82 -6.17
CA PRO A 405 -0.09 -27.94 -7.24
C PRO A 405 0.28 -26.60 -7.88
N SER A 406 -0.43 -25.52 -7.56
CA SER A 406 -0.17 -24.18 -8.13
C SER A 406 0.90 -23.38 -7.38
N ILE A 407 1.37 -23.86 -6.23
CA ILE A 407 2.41 -23.21 -5.41
C ILE A 407 3.66 -24.08 -5.32
N ASN A 408 4.82 -23.44 -5.13
CA ASN A 408 6.13 -24.10 -5.06
C ASN A 408 6.70 -24.17 -3.63
N CYS A 409 5.95 -23.71 -2.63
CA CYS A 409 6.40 -23.67 -1.24
C CYS A 409 5.97 -24.94 -0.48
N THR A 410 6.77 -25.40 0.48
CA THR A 410 6.40 -26.54 1.33
C THR A 410 5.44 -26.14 2.45
N VAL A 411 4.84 -27.13 3.12
CA VAL A 411 3.92 -26.88 4.24
C VAL A 411 4.64 -26.23 5.42
N GLU A 412 5.91 -26.58 5.67
CA GLU A 412 6.72 -25.98 6.73
C GLU A 412 7.01 -24.51 6.44
N GLU A 413 7.40 -24.19 5.20
CA GLU A 413 7.64 -22.82 4.74
C GLU A 413 6.36 -21.97 4.84
N MET A 414 5.23 -22.52 4.41
CA MET A 414 3.93 -21.87 4.52
C MET A 414 3.51 -21.64 5.97
N THR A 415 3.69 -22.63 6.85
CA THR A 415 3.36 -22.54 8.28
C THR A 415 4.16 -21.43 8.95
N GLU A 416 5.44 -21.27 8.60
CA GLU A 416 6.27 -20.17 9.08
C GLU A 416 5.76 -18.80 8.59
N ALA A 417 5.36 -18.71 7.31
CA ALA A 417 4.91 -17.47 6.68
C ALA A 417 3.60 -16.93 7.25
N VAL A 418 2.67 -17.81 7.65
CA VAL A 418 1.35 -17.42 8.16
C VAL A 418 1.34 -17.20 9.68
N GLU A 419 2.43 -17.48 10.40
CA GLU A 419 2.44 -17.47 11.86
C GLU A 419 2.06 -16.09 12.45
N GLY A 420 1.20 -16.07 13.47
CA GLY A 420 0.86 -14.86 14.21
C GLY A 420 -0.13 -13.90 13.54
N HIS A 421 -0.64 -14.22 12.33
CA HIS A 421 -1.66 -13.41 11.67
C HIS A 421 -2.98 -13.38 12.48
N ILE A 422 -3.72 -12.28 12.33
CA ILE A 422 -5.01 -12.04 12.97
C ILE A 422 -6.11 -12.33 11.96
N THR A 423 -7.13 -13.07 12.38
CA THR A 423 -8.36 -13.26 11.61
C THR A 423 -9.51 -12.59 12.31
N THR A 424 -10.41 -12.03 11.51
CA THR A 424 -11.71 -11.56 11.97
C THR A 424 -12.78 -12.35 11.23
N GLU A 425 -13.73 -12.89 11.98
CA GLU A 425 -14.92 -13.57 11.44
C GLU A 425 -16.17 -13.09 12.18
N ILE A 426 -17.32 -13.61 11.76
CA ILE A 426 -18.60 -13.26 12.34
C ILE A 426 -19.17 -14.50 13.03
N VAL A 427 -19.66 -14.35 14.25
CA VAL A 427 -20.23 -15.46 15.01
C VAL A 427 -21.54 -15.87 14.35
N MET A 428 -21.54 -17.04 13.71
CA MET A 428 -22.72 -17.60 13.02
C MET A 428 -23.51 -18.60 13.86
N LEU A 429 -23.01 -18.95 15.05
CA LEU A 429 -23.65 -19.87 15.98
C LEU A 429 -23.70 -19.24 17.36
N ASN A 430 -24.86 -19.23 18.00
CA ASN A 430 -24.99 -18.65 19.34
C ASN A 430 -24.18 -19.48 20.35
N PRO A 431 -23.17 -18.89 21.06
CA PRO A 431 -22.39 -19.63 22.05
C PRO A 431 -23.19 -19.92 23.34
N ALA A 432 -24.27 -19.19 23.59
CA ALA A 432 -25.12 -19.41 24.76
C ALA A 432 -25.93 -20.70 24.63
N ASN A 433 -26.10 -21.43 25.75
CA ASN A 433 -26.88 -22.66 25.79
C ASN A 433 -28.39 -22.39 25.97
N THR A 434 -28.92 -21.41 25.24
CA THR A 434 -30.33 -21.02 25.27
C THR A 434 -31.10 -21.72 24.16
N ARG A 435 -32.35 -22.13 24.41
CA ARG A 435 -33.22 -22.70 23.38
C ARG A 435 -33.72 -21.61 22.43
N SER A 436 -33.60 -21.86 21.12
CA SER A 436 -34.11 -20.99 20.04
C SER A 436 -35.60 -21.22 19.76
N ILE A 437 -36.17 -20.51 18.77
CA ILE A 437 -37.57 -20.62 18.36
C ILE A 437 -37.99 -22.05 17.93
N SER A 438 -37.04 -22.85 17.42
CA SER A 438 -37.25 -24.24 17.06
C SER A 438 -37.24 -25.18 18.27
N ASN A 439 -37.12 -24.64 19.48
CA ASN A 439 -36.96 -25.36 20.74
C ASN A 439 -35.68 -26.23 20.77
N MET A 440 -34.64 -25.85 20.04
CA MET A 440 -33.32 -26.52 20.05
C MET A 440 -32.21 -25.54 20.46
N THR A 441 -31.18 -26.07 21.12
CA THR A 441 -29.93 -25.36 21.41
C THR A 441 -28.97 -25.43 20.22
N SER A 442 -27.95 -24.57 20.22
CA SER A 442 -26.88 -24.58 19.20
C SER A 442 -26.16 -25.92 19.10
N GLN A 443 -25.87 -26.55 20.23
CA GLN A 443 -25.18 -27.85 20.30
C GLN A 443 -26.08 -28.98 19.76
N GLU A 444 -27.35 -29.01 20.16
CA GLU A 444 -28.33 -29.99 19.65
C GLU A 444 -28.50 -29.85 18.13
N PHE A 445 -28.52 -28.62 17.59
CA PHE A 445 -28.57 -28.37 16.15
C PHE A 445 -27.34 -28.93 15.43
N VAL A 446 -26.14 -28.63 15.92
CA VAL A 446 -24.88 -29.10 15.33
C VAL A 446 -24.83 -30.63 15.33
N GLU A 447 -25.25 -31.28 16.42
CA GLU A 447 -25.30 -32.74 16.50
C GLU A 447 -26.31 -33.33 15.51
N LYS A 448 -27.52 -32.76 15.43
CA LYS A 448 -28.59 -33.19 14.50
C LYS A 448 -28.15 -33.02 13.04
N LEU A 449 -27.49 -31.91 12.70
CA LEU A 449 -26.94 -31.67 11.37
C LEU A 449 -25.83 -32.66 11.04
N THR A 450 -24.88 -32.87 11.96
CA THR A 450 -23.76 -33.80 11.76
C THR A 450 -24.25 -35.22 11.48
N LYS A 451 -25.31 -35.67 12.16
CA LYS A 451 -25.93 -37.00 11.90
C LYS A 451 -26.55 -37.12 10.50
N ARG A 452 -26.90 -36.02 9.83
CA ARG A 452 -27.43 -36.02 8.46
C ARG A 452 -26.34 -35.91 7.39
N LEU A 453 -25.15 -35.46 7.76
CA LEU A 453 -24.04 -35.34 6.82
C LEU A 453 -23.45 -36.72 6.50
N LYS A 454 -23.04 -36.89 5.24
CA LYS A 454 -22.35 -38.11 4.78
C LYS A 454 -20.85 -38.10 5.07
N ARG A 455 -20.29 -36.94 5.41
CA ARG A 455 -18.87 -36.69 5.65
C ARG A 455 -18.69 -36.01 7.00
N HIS A 456 -17.48 -36.00 7.53
CA HIS A 456 -17.16 -35.26 8.73
C HIS A 456 -17.37 -33.75 8.53
N PRO A 457 -17.78 -33.00 9.57
CA PRO A 457 -17.99 -31.55 9.49
C PRO A 457 -16.78 -30.77 8.97
N GLU A 458 -15.57 -31.22 9.33
CA GLU A 458 -14.29 -30.60 8.95
C GLU A 458 -14.03 -30.66 7.44
N GLU A 459 -14.59 -31.65 6.74
CA GLU A 459 -14.46 -31.81 5.29
C GLU A 459 -15.69 -31.32 4.51
N THR A 460 -16.72 -30.84 5.20
CA THR A 460 -18.00 -30.45 4.60
C THR A 460 -18.05 -28.93 4.41
N GLY A 461 -18.13 -28.50 3.15
CA GLY A 461 -18.25 -27.09 2.82
C GLY A 461 -19.54 -26.44 3.36
N GLY A 462 -19.42 -25.22 3.89
CA GLY A 462 -20.55 -24.42 4.36
C GLY A 462 -21.10 -24.81 5.73
N PHE A 463 -20.37 -25.59 6.52
CA PHE A 463 -20.85 -26.07 7.82
C PHE A 463 -21.09 -24.94 8.82
N GLN A 464 -20.24 -23.90 8.81
CA GLN A 464 -20.37 -22.74 9.69
C GLN A 464 -21.59 -21.87 9.36
N GLU A 465 -21.98 -21.83 8.08
CA GLU A 465 -23.09 -21.03 7.55
C GLU A 465 -24.44 -21.77 7.61
N ALA A 466 -24.45 -23.07 7.91
CA ALA A 466 -25.66 -23.88 8.02
C ALA A 466 -26.73 -23.31 8.99
N PRO A 467 -26.39 -22.74 10.17
CA PRO A 467 -27.36 -22.05 11.03
C PRO A 467 -28.08 -20.88 10.34
N LEU A 468 -27.40 -20.18 9.43
CA LEU A 468 -27.97 -19.03 8.72
C LEU A 468 -29.03 -19.49 7.71
N ALA A 469 -28.81 -20.62 7.05
CA ALA A 469 -29.78 -21.23 6.15
C ALA A 469 -30.99 -21.79 6.91
N TYR A 470 -30.76 -22.39 8.08
CA TYR A 470 -31.81 -22.84 8.99
C TYR A 470 -32.69 -21.67 9.45
N ASP A 471 -32.08 -20.60 9.95
CA ASP A 471 -32.80 -19.42 10.44
C ASP A 471 -33.47 -18.62 9.29
N ALA A 472 -32.98 -18.71 8.06
CA ALA A 472 -33.63 -18.09 6.90
C ALA A 472 -35.02 -18.69 6.63
N ILE A 473 -35.17 -20.03 6.75
CA ILE A 473 -36.46 -20.69 6.62
C ILE A 473 -37.40 -20.32 7.76
N TRP A 474 -36.89 -20.21 8.99
CA TRP A 474 -37.69 -19.74 10.12
C TRP A 474 -38.16 -18.29 9.95
N ALA A 475 -37.28 -17.39 9.51
CA ALA A 475 -37.63 -16.01 9.22
C ALA A 475 -38.73 -15.92 8.15
N LEU A 476 -38.59 -16.69 7.07
CA LEU A 476 -39.59 -16.81 6.02
C LEU A 476 -40.93 -17.29 6.58
N ALA A 477 -40.95 -18.39 7.32
CA ALA A 477 -42.18 -18.97 7.84
C ALA A 477 -42.89 -18.03 8.83
N LEU A 478 -42.15 -17.34 9.70
CA LEU A 478 -42.70 -16.35 10.62
C LEU A 478 -43.26 -15.14 9.87
N ALA A 479 -42.61 -14.68 8.80
CA ALA A 479 -43.12 -13.60 7.96
C ALA A 479 -44.38 -14.00 7.18
N LEU A 480 -44.43 -15.22 6.64
CA LEU A 480 -45.63 -15.76 5.99
C LEU A 480 -46.78 -15.96 6.99
N ASN A 481 -46.49 -16.42 8.22
CA ASN A 481 -47.48 -16.52 9.29
C ASN A 481 -48.08 -15.15 9.63
N LYS A 482 -47.25 -14.11 9.81
CA LYS A 482 -47.73 -12.73 10.03
C LYS A 482 -48.60 -12.21 8.88
N THR A 483 -48.30 -12.62 7.64
CA THR A 483 -49.05 -12.22 6.45
C THR A 483 -50.41 -12.93 6.37
N SER A 484 -50.46 -14.22 6.71
CA SER A 484 -51.66 -15.07 6.66
C SER A 484 -52.56 -14.92 7.90
N GLY A 485 -51.99 -14.64 9.07
CA GLY A 485 -52.67 -14.59 10.38
C GLY A 485 -53.41 -13.28 10.70
N GLY A 486 -53.41 -12.30 9.79
CA GLY A 486 -54.15 -11.05 9.94
C GLY A 486 -55.66 -11.23 9.79
N GLY A 487 -56.34 -11.65 10.87
CA GLY A 487 -57.78 -11.93 10.95
C GLY A 487 -58.76 -10.76 10.76
N GLY A 488 -58.45 -9.75 9.93
CA GLY A 488 -59.37 -8.63 9.66
C GLY A 488 -59.26 -8.10 8.24
N ARG A 489 -60.28 -8.36 7.40
CA ARG A 489 -60.62 -7.78 6.07
C ARG A 489 -59.49 -7.58 5.02
N SER A 490 -58.23 -7.88 5.32
CA SER A 490 -57.01 -7.57 4.55
C SER A 490 -56.04 -8.76 4.42
N GLY A 491 -56.35 -9.92 5.00
CA GLY A 491 -55.50 -11.12 4.87
C GLY A 491 -55.52 -11.64 3.44
N VAL A 492 -54.35 -11.64 2.78
CA VAL A 492 -54.21 -12.13 1.40
C VAL A 492 -53.88 -13.61 1.43
N ARG A 493 -54.51 -14.36 0.54
CA ARG A 493 -54.25 -15.79 0.35
C ARG A 493 -52.96 -15.99 -0.42
N LEU A 494 -52.07 -16.83 0.09
CA LEU A 494 -50.77 -17.09 -0.56
C LEU A 494 -50.91 -17.80 -1.91
N GLU A 495 -52.01 -18.53 -2.13
CA GLU A 495 -52.32 -19.18 -3.42
C GLU A 495 -52.63 -18.20 -4.55
N ASP A 496 -53.04 -16.97 -4.24
CA ASP A 496 -53.38 -15.95 -5.24
C ASP A 496 -52.12 -15.20 -5.75
N PHE A 497 -50.93 -15.62 -5.30
CA PHE A 497 -49.67 -15.05 -5.72
C PHE A 497 -49.37 -15.34 -7.20
N ASN A 498 -49.02 -14.28 -7.92
CA ASN A 498 -48.51 -14.34 -9.28
C ASN A 498 -47.39 -13.31 -9.45
N TYR A 499 -46.50 -13.54 -10.42
CA TYR A 499 -45.32 -12.68 -10.64
C TYR A 499 -45.65 -11.23 -11.04
N ASN A 500 -46.90 -10.93 -11.38
CA ASN A 500 -47.33 -9.58 -11.75
C ASN A 500 -47.92 -8.80 -10.55
N ASN A 501 -48.20 -9.47 -9.43
CA ASN A 501 -48.87 -8.86 -8.28
C ASN A 501 -47.87 -8.43 -7.20
N GLN A 502 -47.62 -7.13 -7.11
CA GLN A 502 -46.71 -6.56 -6.11
C GLN A 502 -47.29 -6.50 -4.69
N THR A 503 -48.62 -6.57 -4.53
CA THR A 503 -49.28 -6.35 -3.22
C THR A 503 -48.87 -7.39 -2.19
N ILE A 504 -48.83 -8.66 -2.59
CA ILE A 504 -48.41 -9.77 -1.72
C ILE A 504 -46.93 -9.63 -1.36
N THR A 505 -46.11 -9.29 -2.35
CA THR A 505 -44.67 -9.05 -2.17
C THR A 505 -44.41 -7.95 -1.15
N ASP A 506 -45.13 -6.82 -1.22
CA ASP A 506 -44.99 -5.71 -0.27
C ASP A 506 -45.43 -6.09 1.15
N GLN A 507 -46.46 -6.94 1.30
CA GLN A 507 -46.87 -7.45 2.61
C GLN A 507 -45.81 -8.37 3.21
N ILE A 508 -45.31 -9.33 2.42
CA ILE A 508 -44.21 -10.22 2.84
C ILE A 508 -42.96 -9.40 3.17
N TYR A 509 -42.63 -8.39 2.37
CA TYR A 509 -41.51 -7.49 2.61
C TYR A 509 -41.61 -6.79 3.97
N ARG A 510 -42.77 -6.20 4.30
CA ARG A 510 -42.98 -5.54 5.61
C ARG A 510 -42.94 -6.55 6.77
N ALA A 511 -43.46 -7.76 6.57
CA ALA A 511 -43.42 -8.82 7.56
C ALA A 511 -41.99 -9.32 7.82
N MET A 512 -41.18 -9.45 6.77
CA MET A 512 -39.74 -9.78 6.84
C MET A 512 -38.96 -8.65 7.52
N ASN A 513 -39.18 -7.39 7.14
CA ASN A 513 -38.48 -6.24 7.70
C ASN A 513 -38.75 -6.05 9.21
N SER A 514 -39.95 -6.44 9.68
CA SER A 514 -40.32 -6.42 11.10
C SER A 514 -40.10 -7.76 11.81
N SER A 515 -39.34 -8.68 11.20
CA SER A 515 -38.99 -9.96 11.82
C SER A 515 -37.87 -9.77 12.85
N SER A 516 -38.12 -10.25 14.07
CA SER A 516 -37.15 -10.32 15.16
C SER A 516 -37.46 -11.57 15.97
N PHE A 517 -36.48 -12.46 16.12
CA PHE A 517 -36.60 -13.70 16.89
C PHE A 517 -35.22 -14.26 17.26
N GLU A 518 -35.18 -15.16 18.25
CA GLU A 518 -33.98 -15.92 18.62
C GLU A 518 -33.88 -17.20 17.79
N GLY A 519 -32.94 -17.23 16.86
CA GLY A 519 -32.60 -18.39 16.03
C GLY A 519 -31.42 -19.20 16.59
N VAL A 520 -30.98 -20.20 15.83
CA VAL A 520 -29.79 -21.00 16.17
C VAL A 520 -28.52 -20.15 16.07
N SER A 521 -28.49 -19.23 15.11
CA SER A 521 -27.39 -18.31 14.93
C SER A 521 -27.39 -17.14 15.93
N GLY A 522 -28.38 -17.06 16.81
CA GLY A 522 -28.58 -15.98 17.80
C GLY A 522 -29.76 -15.08 17.44
N HIS A 523 -29.75 -13.83 17.94
CA HIS A 523 -30.80 -12.88 17.59
C HIS A 523 -30.78 -12.57 16.08
N VAL A 524 -31.90 -12.78 15.41
CA VAL A 524 -32.07 -12.51 13.97
C VAL A 524 -32.90 -11.26 13.82
N VAL A 525 -32.26 -10.18 13.37
CA VAL A 525 -32.89 -8.89 13.03
C VAL A 525 -32.31 -8.40 11.71
N PHE A 526 -33.17 -7.92 10.83
CA PHE A 526 -32.74 -7.30 9.57
C PHE A 526 -32.64 -5.79 9.75
N ASP A 527 -31.51 -5.22 9.38
CA ASP A 527 -31.32 -3.77 9.36
C ASP A 527 -32.08 -3.11 8.18
N ALA A 528 -32.02 -1.78 8.10
CA ALA A 528 -32.64 -1.04 6.99
C ALA A 528 -32.08 -1.43 5.61
N SER A 529 -30.86 -1.97 5.55
CA SER A 529 -30.23 -2.49 4.33
C SER A 529 -30.65 -3.92 3.98
N GLY A 530 -31.31 -4.62 4.90
CA GLY A 530 -31.75 -6.01 4.75
C GLY A 530 -30.70 -7.04 5.16
N SER A 531 -29.65 -6.58 5.83
CA SER A 531 -28.55 -7.40 6.35
C SER A 531 -28.76 -7.71 7.83
N ARG A 532 -28.23 -8.85 8.29
CA ARG A 532 -28.25 -9.23 9.69
C ARG A 532 -27.13 -8.58 10.50
N MET A 533 -27.43 -8.19 11.74
CA MET A 533 -26.43 -7.77 12.75
C MET A 533 -25.94 -8.94 13.60
N ALA A 534 -24.64 -8.98 13.90
CA ALA A 534 -24.00 -10.06 14.66
C ALA A 534 -22.73 -9.59 15.40
N TRP A 535 -22.23 -10.42 16.31
CA TRP A 535 -20.93 -10.21 16.97
C TRP A 535 -19.80 -10.68 16.08
N THR A 536 -18.66 -10.01 16.16
CA THR A 536 -17.43 -10.44 15.48
C THR A 536 -16.53 -11.21 16.44
N LEU A 537 -15.92 -12.28 15.95
CA LEU A 537 -14.92 -13.07 16.65
C LEU A 537 -13.53 -12.71 16.08
N ILE A 538 -12.56 -12.64 16.97
CA ILE A 538 -11.17 -12.32 16.65
C ILE A 538 -10.33 -13.51 17.08
N GLU A 539 -9.50 -14.02 16.17
CA GLU A 539 -8.58 -15.12 16.43
C GLU A 539 -7.17 -14.80 15.96
N GLN A 540 -6.21 -15.57 16.46
CA GLN A 540 -4.81 -15.51 16.07
C GLN A 540 -4.28 -16.93 15.82
N LEU A 541 -3.52 -17.11 14.74
CA LEU A 541 -2.79 -18.36 14.51
C LEU A 541 -1.58 -18.44 15.44
N GLN A 542 -1.54 -19.45 16.32
CA GLN A 542 -0.46 -19.67 17.28
C GLN A 542 0.02 -21.13 17.20
N GLY A 543 1.24 -21.34 16.71
CA GLY A 543 1.83 -22.68 16.55
C GLY A 543 1.02 -23.56 15.59
N GLY A 544 0.50 -22.97 14.51
CA GLY A 544 -0.32 -23.69 13.52
C GLY A 544 -1.73 -24.09 13.97
N SER A 545 -2.26 -23.49 15.05
CA SER A 545 -3.64 -23.65 15.54
C SER A 545 -4.26 -22.29 15.86
N TYR A 546 -5.49 -22.05 15.41
CA TYR A 546 -6.21 -20.82 15.74
C TYR A 546 -6.61 -20.79 17.21
N LYS A 547 -6.43 -19.61 17.84
CA LYS A 547 -6.84 -19.33 19.21
C LYS A 547 -7.69 -18.07 19.22
N LYS A 548 -8.86 -18.18 19.87
CA LYS A 548 -9.78 -17.07 20.09
C LYS A 548 -9.17 -16.05 21.06
N ILE A 549 -9.06 -14.79 20.63
CA ILE A 549 -8.47 -13.71 21.42
C ILE A 549 -9.51 -12.69 21.93
N GLY A 550 -10.68 -12.61 21.30
CA GLY A 550 -11.76 -11.77 21.81
C GLY A 550 -12.99 -11.71 20.90
N TYR A 551 -14.01 -10.99 21.36
CA TYR A 551 -15.24 -10.70 20.61
C TYR A 551 -15.47 -9.19 20.59
N TYR A 552 -16.10 -8.70 19.52
CA TYR A 552 -16.47 -7.29 19.41
C TYR A 552 -17.91 -7.12 18.91
N ASP A 553 -18.68 -6.32 19.65
CA ASP A 553 -20.03 -5.88 19.31
C ASP A 553 -20.00 -4.43 18.83
N SER A 554 -20.15 -4.24 17.52
CA SER A 554 -20.16 -2.91 16.89
C SER A 554 -21.34 -2.02 17.30
N THR A 555 -22.43 -2.59 17.82
CA THR A 555 -23.62 -1.81 18.21
C THR A 555 -23.47 -1.13 19.56
N LYS A 556 -22.68 -1.74 20.46
CA LYS A 556 -22.42 -1.26 21.83
C LYS A 556 -21.02 -0.70 22.01
N ASP A 557 -20.17 -0.81 20.99
CA ASP A 557 -18.73 -0.54 21.06
C ASP A 557 -18.05 -1.29 22.22
N ASP A 558 -18.42 -2.57 22.39
CA ASP A 558 -17.91 -3.43 23.47
C ASP A 558 -16.92 -4.47 22.94
N LEU A 559 -15.67 -4.41 23.43
CA LEU A 559 -14.58 -5.31 23.08
C LEU A 559 -14.25 -6.23 24.26
N SER A 560 -14.78 -7.45 24.23
CA SER A 560 -14.45 -8.49 25.20
C SER A 560 -13.12 -9.15 24.84
N TRP A 561 -12.07 -8.93 25.64
CA TRP A 561 -10.71 -9.40 25.36
C TRP A 561 -10.22 -10.49 26.32
N SER A 562 -9.75 -11.61 25.77
CA SER A 562 -9.30 -12.78 26.54
C SER A 562 -7.83 -12.73 26.95
N LYS A 563 -7.03 -11.77 26.44
CA LYS A 563 -5.56 -11.63 26.68
C LYS A 563 -4.76 -12.90 26.37
N THR A 564 -5.20 -13.65 25.36
CA THR A 564 -4.54 -14.88 24.88
C THR A 564 -3.62 -14.62 23.68
N ASP A 565 -3.51 -13.37 23.22
CA ASP A 565 -2.66 -12.97 22.10
C ASP A 565 -1.17 -13.10 22.43
N LYS A 566 -0.41 -13.68 21.51
CA LYS A 566 1.04 -13.90 21.65
C LYS A 566 1.78 -13.19 20.53
N TRP A 567 2.79 -12.40 20.92
CA TRP A 567 3.61 -11.62 20.00
C TRP A 567 5.09 -11.97 20.18
N ILE A 568 5.85 -11.94 19.08
CA ILE A 568 7.29 -12.14 19.11
C ILE A 568 7.93 -10.94 19.83
N GLY A 569 8.44 -11.17 21.04
CA GLY A 569 8.99 -10.11 21.91
C GLY A 569 7.99 -9.53 22.92
N GLY A 570 6.78 -10.09 23.03
CA GLY A 570 5.81 -9.74 24.08
C GLY A 570 4.94 -8.50 23.80
N SER A 571 5.19 -7.77 22.72
CA SER A 571 4.40 -6.61 22.29
C SER A 571 4.13 -6.65 20.78
N PRO A 572 3.01 -6.09 20.31
CA PRO A 572 2.75 -5.93 18.88
C PRO A 572 3.81 -5.03 18.23
N PRO A 573 4.15 -5.25 16.95
CA PRO A 573 5.11 -4.41 16.23
C PRO A 573 4.57 -2.99 15.97
N ALA A 574 5.47 -2.04 15.76
CA ALA A 574 5.13 -0.68 15.34
C ALA A 574 4.70 -0.65 13.87
N ASP A 575 3.85 0.31 13.51
CA ASP A 575 3.30 0.48 12.16
C ASP A 575 4.31 1.03 11.13
N GLN A 576 5.38 1.68 11.59
CA GLN A 576 6.47 2.18 10.76
C GLN A 576 7.82 2.09 11.48
N THR A 577 8.91 2.08 10.71
CA THR A 577 10.26 2.19 11.26
C THR A 577 10.44 3.57 11.93
N LEU A 578 10.77 3.60 13.22
CA LEU A 578 11.01 4.84 13.95
C LEU A 578 12.36 5.44 13.55
N VAL A 579 12.36 6.66 13.03
CA VAL A 579 13.60 7.36 12.66
C VAL A 579 14.14 8.14 13.86
N ILE A 580 15.16 7.61 14.54
CA ILE A 580 15.81 8.29 15.67
C ILE A 580 16.98 9.11 15.14
N LYS A 581 16.95 10.42 15.42
CA LYS A 581 18.04 11.34 15.09
C LYS A 581 19.12 11.24 16.16
N THR A 582 20.34 10.86 15.78
CA THR A 582 21.47 10.75 16.71
C THR A 582 22.60 11.67 16.25
N PHE A 583 23.27 12.28 17.22
CA PHE A 583 24.45 13.10 16.94
C PHE A 583 25.71 12.22 16.98
N ARG A 584 26.61 12.43 16.03
CA ARG A 584 27.96 11.86 16.08
C ARG A 584 28.87 12.82 16.83
N PHE A 585 29.56 12.31 17.83
CA PHE A 585 30.48 13.08 18.68
C PHE A 585 31.93 12.65 18.49
N LEU A 586 32.85 13.52 18.90
CA LEU A 586 34.28 13.24 18.90
C LEU A 586 34.61 12.12 19.89
N SER A 587 35.53 11.24 19.51
CA SER A 587 36.03 10.21 20.43
C SER A 587 36.62 10.84 21.68
N GLN A 588 35.98 10.59 22.82
CA GLN A 588 36.40 11.15 24.11
C GLN A 588 37.83 10.76 24.49
N LYS A 589 38.26 9.56 24.08
CA LYS A 589 39.65 9.11 24.27
C LYS A 589 40.63 10.01 23.54
N LEU A 590 40.34 10.33 22.26
CA LEU A 590 41.18 11.22 21.45
C LEU A 590 41.19 12.65 22.02
N PHE A 591 40.02 13.18 22.38
CA PHE A 591 39.90 14.53 22.95
C PHE A 591 40.71 14.69 24.23
N ILE A 592 40.60 13.74 25.17
CA ILE A 592 41.32 13.78 26.44
C ILE A 592 42.83 13.66 26.21
N SER A 593 43.29 12.73 25.36
CA SER A 593 44.72 12.55 25.07
C SER A 593 45.37 13.81 24.51
N VAL A 594 44.74 14.46 23.54
CA VAL A 594 45.26 15.69 22.92
C VAL A 594 45.18 16.88 23.90
N SER A 595 44.13 16.95 24.72
CA SER A 595 43.98 17.99 25.75
C SER A 595 45.09 17.93 26.81
N VAL A 596 45.52 16.73 27.21
CA VAL A 596 46.67 16.53 28.10
C VAL A 596 47.97 17.00 27.44
N LEU A 597 48.21 16.63 26.17
CA LEU A 597 49.38 17.08 25.42
C LEU A 597 49.44 18.61 25.28
N SER A 598 48.29 19.25 25.04
CA SER A 598 48.20 20.70 24.97
C SER A 598 48.50 21.37 26.31
N SER A 599 47.93 20.82 27.41
CA SER A 599 48.16 21.33 28.77
C SER A 599 49.64 21.28 29.18
N LEU A 600 50.31 20.16 28.88
CA LEU A 600 51.76 20.02 29.09
C LEU A 600 52.56 21.06 28.28
N GLY A 601 52.11 21.38 27.07
CA GLY A 601 52.74 22.36 26.20
C GLY A 601 52.61 23.79 26.72
N ILE A 602 51.44 24.14 27.28
CA ILE A 602 51.20 25.43 27.92
C ILE A 602 52.10 25.58 29.15
N VAL A 603 52.21 24.54 29.99
CA VAL A 603 53.13 24.55 31.14
C VAL A 603 54.57 24.75 30.68
N LEU A 604 55.01 24.02 29.64
CA LEU A 604 56.35 24.20 29.07
C LEU A 604 56.58 25.64 28.57
N ALA A 605 55.61 26.22 27.88
CA ALA A 605 55.69 27.60 27.39
C ALA A 605 55.83 28.62 28.53
N VAL A 606 55.08 28.44 29.63
CA VAL A 606 55.18 29.29 30.83
C VAL A 606 56.54 29.12 31.51
N VAL A 607 57.08 27.91 31.59
CA VAL A 607 58.44 27.66 32.11
C VAL A 607 59.50 28.36 31.25
N CYS A 608 59.41 28.23 29.92
CA CYS A 608 60.32 28.92 28.99
C CYS A 608 60.22 30.45 29.12
N LEU A 609 59.00 30.98 29.25
CA LEU A 609 58.75 32.41 29.44
C LEU A 609 59.34 32.91 30.75
N SER A 610 59.10 32.20 31.86
CA SER A 610 59.61 32.54 33.19
C SER A 610 61.15 32.53 33.21
N PHE A 611 61.77 31.51 32.60
CA PHE A 611 63.22 31.43 32.46
C PHE A 611 63.79 32.63 31.67
N ASN A 612 63.13 33.03 30.58
CA ASN A 612 63.60 34.11 29.72
C ASN A 612 63.43 35.50 30.38
N ILE A 613 62.40 35.69 31.20
CA ILE A 613 62.17 36.91 31.97
C ILE A 613 63.16 37.01 33.15
N TYR A 614 63.35 35.92 33.90
CA TYR A 614 64.26 35.90 35.05
C TYR A 614 65.70 36.22 34.65
N ASN A 615 66.18 35.60 33.57
CA ASN A 615 67.54 35.79 33.05
C ASN A 615 67.68 36.95 32.06
N SER A 616 66.73 37.91 32.06
CA SER A 616 66.72 39.02 31.11
C SER A 616 67.90 40.01 31.27
N HIS A 617 68.60 39.97 32.41
CA HIS A 617 69.79 40.77 32.67
C HIS A 617 71.06 40.20 32.01
N VAL A 618 71.08 38.91 31.63
CA VAL A 618 72.26 38.26 31.04
C VAL A 618 72.47 38.71 29.60
N ARG A 619 73.67 39.22 29.27
CA ARG A 619 74.02 39.80 27.94
C ARG A 619 73.71 38.85 26.77
N TYR A 620 73.93 37.55 26.94
CA TYR A 620 73.59 36.55 25.93
C TYR A 620 72.08 36.49 25.61
N ILE A 621 71.24 36.59 26.64
CA ILE A 621 69.77 36.59 26.52
C ILE A 621 69.29 37.93 25.94
N GLN A 622 69.88 39.06 26.36
CA GLN A 622 69.59 40.38 25.81
C GLN A 622 69.87 40.47 24.30
N ASN A 623 71.00 39.91 23.85
CA ASN A 623 71.36 39.84 22.43
C ASN A 623 70.40 38.95 21.63
N SER A 624 69.53 38.17 22.27
CA SER A 624 68.51 37.35 21.58
C SER A 624 67.16 38.06 21.42
N GLN A 625 67.08 39.36 21.76
CA GLN A 625 65.83 40.15 21.79
C GLN A 625 64.74 39.45 22.62
N PRO A 626 64.88 39.42 23.97
CA PRO A 626 64.09 38.53 24.84
C PRO A 626 62.58 38.80 24.75
N ASN A 627 62.17 40.06 24.58
CA ASN A 627 60.76 40.45 24.51
C ASN A 627 60.02 39.89 23.28
N LEU A 628 60.69 39.73 22.12
CA LEU A 628 60.06 39.10 20.95
C LEU A 628 59.89 37.59 21.17
N ASN A 629 60.85 36.93 21.82
CA ASN A 629 60.73 35.52 22.18
C ASN A 629 59.64 35.32 23.24
N ASN A 630 59.43 36.28 24.16
CA ASN A 630 58.31 36.27 25.09
C ASN A 630 56.97 36.32 24.33
N LEU A 631 56.84 37.20 23.33
CA LEU A 631 55.65 37.24 22.47
C LEU A 631 55.45 35.93 21.68
N THR A 632 56.53 35.29 21.22
CA THR A 632 56.45 33.95 20.61
C THR A 632 55.90 32.91 21.58
N ALA A 633 56.42 32.86 22.81
CA ALA A 633 55.97 31.90 23.82
C ALA A 633 54.49 32.13 24.22
N VAL A 634 54.06 33.39 24.33
CA VAL A 634 52.64 33.73 24.57
C VAL A 634 51.78 33.30 23.38
N GLY A 635 52.22 33.55 22.14
CA GLY A 635 51.53 33.10 20.93
C GLY A 635 51.36 31.58 20.86
N CYS A 636 52.42 30.82 21.15
CA CYS A 636 52.36 29.35 21.24
C CYS A 636 51.40 28.88 22.34
N SER A 637 51.38 29.56 23.50
CA SER A 637 50.46 29.22 24.60
C SER A 637 49.00 29.41 24.21
N LEU A 638 48.68 30.53 23.52
CA LEU A 638 47.34 30.81 23.02
C LEU A 638 46.90 29.82 21.93
N ALA A 639 47.80 29.47 21.01
CA ALA A 639 47.54 28.49 19.98
C ALA A 639 47.26 27.10 20.58
N LEU A 640 48.03 26.67 21.58
CA LEU A 640 47.78 25.43 22.32
C LEU A 640 46.43 25.47 23.05
N ALA A 641 46.07 26.59 23.67
CA ALA A 641 44.75 26.76 24.30
C ALA A 641 43.57 26.67 23.31
N ALA A 642 43.79 26.93 22.01
CA ALA A 642 42.74 26.78 20.98
C ALA A 642 42.30 25.32 20.76
N VAL A 643 43.09 24.34 21.21
CA VAL A 643 42.77 22.91 21.10
C VAL A 643 41.52 22.52 21.90
N PHE A 644 41.29 23.13 23.08
CA PHE A 644 40.12 22.78 23.89
C PHE A 644 38.82 23.20 23.20
N PRO A 645 38.62 24.46 22.78
CA PRO A 645 37.44 24.84 22.02
C PRO A 645 37.24 24.03 20.74
N LEU A 646 38.32 23.64 20.04
CA LEU A 646 38.24 22.82 18.82
C LEU A 646 37.61 21.44 19.04
N GLY A 647 37.84 20.82 20.19
CA GLY A 647 37.30 19.49 20.52
C GLY A 647 36.00 19.50 21.33
N LEU A 648 35.53 20.66 21.77
CA LEU A 648 34.26 20.79 22.48
C LEU A 648 33.09 20.75 21.49
N ASP A 649 32.36 19.65 21.47
CA ASP A 649 31.12 19.42 20.71
C ASP A 649 29.89 19.38 21.64
N GLY A 650 28.73 19.04 21.10
CA GLY A 650 27.47 18.98 21.83
C GLY A 650 27.38 17.85 22.86
N TYR A 651 28.41 17.01 22.99
CA TYR A 651 28.54 16.07 24.09
C TYR A 651 28.77 16.81 25.42
N HIS A 652 29.59 17.87 25.39
CA HIS A 652 29.91 18.65 26.58
C HIS A 652 29.13 19.96 26.69
N ILE A 653 28.67 20.51 25.55
CA ILE A 653 28.15 21.88 25.48
C ILE A 653 26.73 21.93 24.94
N GLY A 654 25.87 22.66 25.65
CA GLY A 654 24.50 22.91 25.24
C GLY A 654 24.38 23.84 24.02
N ARG A 655 23.22 23.80 23.35
CA ARG A 655 22.96 24.57 22.11
C ARG A 655 23.17 26.08 22.26
N SER A 656 22.89 26.64 23.43
CA SER A 656 23.01 28.08 23.71
C SER A 656 24.45 28.56 23.81
N GLN A 657 25.36 27.69 24.28
CA GLN A 657 26.77 28.04 24.50
C GLN A 657 27.65 27.75 23.27
N PHE A 658 27.15 26.98 22.31
CA PHE A 658 27.89 26.54 21.12
C PHE A 658 28.47 27.69 20.26
N PRO A 659 27.76 28.81 20.00
CA PRO A 659 28.33 29.92 19.22
C PRO A 659 29.56 30.56 19.88
N PHE A 660 29.60 30.63 21.21
CA PHE A 660 30.76 31.16 21.94
C PHE A 660 32.00 30.27 21.75
N VAL A 661 31.81 28.95 21.67
CA VAL A 661 32.88 27.99 21.37
C VAL A 661 33.39 28.20 19.95
N CYS A 662 32.49 28.38 18.98
CA CYS A 662 32.87 28.68 17.60
C CYS A 662 33.73 29.95 17.50
N GLN A 663 33.36 31.00 18.24
CA GLN A 663 34.13 32.24 18.31
C GLN A 663 35.48 32.03 19.00
N ALA A 664 35.51 31.30 20.12
CA ALA A 664 36.75 30.99 20.85
C ALA A 664 37.74 30.24 19.95
N ARG A 665 37.29 29.25 19.16
CA ARG A 665 38.13 28.55 18.17
C ARG A 665 38.84 29.52 17.23
N LEU A 666 38.08 30.46 16.66
CA LEU A 666 38.59 31.40 15.66
C LEU A 666 39.60 32.40 16.27
N TRP A 667 39.25 33.02 17.40
CA TRP A 667 40.07 34.06 18.02
C TRP A 667 41.36 33.51 18.63
N LEU A 668 41.30 32.41 19.38
CA LEU A 668 42.49 31.84 20.02
C LEU A 668 43.51 31.36 18.97
N LEU A 669 43.04 30.68 17.91
CA LEU A 669 43.91 30.19 16.85
C LEU A 669 44.50 31.34 16.03
N GLY A 670 43.68 32.31 15.63
CA GLY A 670 44.11 33.46 14.83
C GLY A 670 45.13 34.34 15.57
N LEU A 671 44.83 34.72 16.81
CA LEU A 671 45.73 35.55 17.62
C LEU A 671 47.00 34.80 18.03
N GLY A 672 46.89 33.52 18.42
CA GLY A 672 48.03 32.70 18.81
C GLY A 672 49.04 32.53 17.66
N PHE A 673 48.53 32.21 16.46
CA PHE A 673 49.37 32.12 15.26
C PHE A 673 50.03 33.45 14.92
N SER A 674 49.29 34.55 14.91
CA SER A 674 49.81 35.86 14.50
C SER A 674 50.82 36.45 15.45
N LEU A 675 50.62 36.27 16.75
CA LEU A 675 51.58 36.71 17.76
C LEU A 675 52.84 35.84 17.72
N GLY A 676 52.68 34.52 17.59
CA GLY A 676 53.78 33.55 17.52
C GLY A 676 54.65 33.72 16.27
N TYR A 677 54.01 33.73 15.10
CA TYR A 677 54.69 33.86 13.82
C TYR A 677 55.16 35.29 13.55
N GLY A 678 54.35 36.31 13.86
CA GLY A 678 54.66 37.71 13.59
C GLY A 678 55.92 38.20 14.32
N SER A 679 56.14 37.73 15.55
CA SER A 679 57.36 38.06 16.30
C SER A 679 58.62 37.40 15.70
N MET A 680 58.52 36.13 15.28
CA MET A 680 59.60 35.42 14.59
C MET A 680 59.91 36.04 13.22
N PHE A 681 58.87 36.36 12.44
CA PHE A 681 58.98 36.99 11.13
C PHE A 681 59.67 38.35 11.22
N THR A 682 59.23 39.21 12.15
CA THR A 682 59.79 40.55 12.32
C THR A 682 61.28 40.51 12.66
N LYS A 683 61.70 39.50 13.44
CA LYS A 683 63.10 39.28 13.78
C LYS A 683 63.96 38.92 12.57
N ILE A 684 63.48 38.03 11.71
CA ILE A 684 64.15 37.68 10.45
C ILE A 684 64.14 38.84 9.46
N TRP A 685 63.01 39.54 9.31
CA TRP A 685 62.88 40.74 8.47
C TRP A 685 63.90 41.81 8.86
N TRP A 686 64.09 42.02 10.16
CA TRP A 686 65.09 42.95 10.68
C TRP A 686 66.51 42.53 10.31
N VAL A 687 66.86 41.25 10.53
CA VAL A 687 68.19 40.73 10.14
C VAL A 687 68.41 40.91 8.65
N HIS A 688 67.42 40.61 7.81
CA HIS A 688 67.52 40.82 6.38
C HIS A 688 67.76 42.29 6.03
N THR A 689 66.91 43.21 6.50
CA THR A 689 66.98 44.63 6.16
C THR A 689 68.27 45.32 6.63
N VAL A 690 68.84 44.90 7.76
CA VAL A 690 70.08 45.48 8.31
C VAL A 690 71.33 44.98 7.56
N PHE A 691 71.36 43.72 7.13
CA PHE A 691 72.57 43.10 6.60
C PHE A 691 72.64 43.01 5.06
N THR A 692 71.52 43.11 4.34
CA THR A 692 71.50 42.97 2.87
C THR A 692 71.56 44.30 2.11
N LYS A 693 71.15 45.43 2.71
CA LYS A 693 71.23 46.76 2.05
C LYS A 693 72.66 47.33 2.10
N LYS A 694 73.37 47.23 0.97
CA LYS A 694 74.77 47.69 0.83
C LYS A 694 74.96 49.19 0.64
N GLU A 695 73.97 49.95 0.18
CA GLU A 695 74.11 51.39 -0.10
C GLU A 695 73.02 52.23 0.58
N GLU A 696 73.44 53.40 1.10
CA GLU A 696 72.65 54.43 1.79
C GLU A 696 72.00 54.09 3.14
N LYS A 697 72.82 54.17 4.20
CA LYS A 697 72.52 54.77 5.53
C LYS A 697 73.53 54.27 6.56
N LYS A 698 74.69 54.93 6.64
CA LYS A 698 75.67 54.71 7.72
C LYS A 698 75.16 55.22 9.09
N GLU A 699 74.19 56.14 9.12
CA GLU A 699 73.63 56.68 10.38
C GLU A 699 72.55 55.80 11.04
N TRP A 700 71.72 55.07 10.27
CA TRP A 700 70.72 54.14 10.85
C TRP A 700 71.34 52.92 11.53
N ARG A 701 72.65 52.68 11.38
CA ARG A 701 73.36 51.50 11.92
C ARG A 701 73.73 51.63 13.41
N LYS A 702 73.62 52.81 14.02
CA LYS A 702 74.19 53.07 15.36
C LYS A 702 73.20 53.10 16.54
N THR A 703 71.91 53.35 16.34
CA THR A 703 70.91 53.28 17.42
C THR A 703 69.57 52.81 16.87
N LEU A 704 69.30 51.52 17.05
CA LEU A 704 68.00 50.94 16.73
C LEU A 704 67.14 50.95 17.99
N GLU A 705 66.07 51.73 17.97
CA GLU A 705 65.16 51.80 19.09
C GLU A 705 64.24 50.56 19.10
N PRO A 706 64.11 49.86 20.25
CA PRO A 706 63.31 48.64 20.39
C PRO A 706 61.85 48.80 19.91
N TRP A 707 61.29 50.01 19.98
CA TRP A 707 59.90 50.31 19.59
C TRP A 707 59.57 49.98 18.12
N LYS A 708 60.54 50.05 17.20
CA LYS A 708 60.31 49.76 15.78
C LYS A 708 59.96 48.29 15.53
N LEU A 709 60.55 47.35 16.28
CA LEU A 709 60.23 45.93 16.17
C LEU A 709 58.83 45.62 16.71
N TYR A 710 58.43 46.24 17.83
CA TYR A 710 57.08 46.09 18.38
C TYR A 710 56.01 46.68 17.46
N THR A 711 56.33 47.77 16.78
CA THR A 711 55.41 48.40 15.83
C THR A 711 55.09 47.47 14.66
N THR A 712 56.09 46.78 14.10
CA THR A 712 55.88 45.82 13.01
C THR A 712 55.04 44.62 13.46
N VAL A 713 55.32 44.06 14.64
CA VAL A 713 54.50 42.96 15.19
C VAL A 713 53.08 43.42 15.47
N GLY A 714 52.90 44.60 16.08
CA GLY A 714 51.60 45.20 16.34
C GLY A 714 50.78 45.44 15.08
N LEU A 715 51.43 45.86 13.98
CA LEU A 715 50.77 46.05 12.68
C LEU A 715 50.28 44.72 12.10
N LEU A 716 51.10 43.66 12.15
CA LEU A 716 50.70 42.33 11.68
C LEU A 716 49.52 41.76 12.49
N VAL A 717 49.58 41.86 13.82
CA VAL A 717 48.50 41.41 14.71
C VAL A 717 47.24 42.27 14.55
N GLY A 718 47.40 43.58 14.38
CA GLY A 718 46.28 44.52 14.17
C GLY A 718 45.52 44.25 12.87
N MET A 719 46.23 43.91 11.79
CA MET A 719 45.60 43.52 10.53
C MET A 719 44.80 42.22 10.66
N ASP A 720 45.30 41.27 11.46
CA ASP A 720 44.59 40.04 11.78
C ASP A 720 43.32 40.26 12.61
N ILE A 721 43.40 41.10 13.66
CA ILE A 721 42.23 41.46 14.46
C ILE A 721 41.17 42.11 13.58
N LEU A 722 41.57 43.01 12.68
CA LEU A 722 40.66 43.67 11.75
C LEU A 722 39.99 42.67 10.81
N THR A 723 40.74 41.76 10.19
CA THR A 723 40.19 40.76 9.27
C THR A 723 39.25 39.78 9.97
N LEU A 724 39.59 39.31 11.17
CA LEU A 724 38.72 38.43 11.98
C LEU A 724 37.46 39.15 12.48
N ALA A 725 37.57 40.40 12.91
CA ALA A 725 36.42 41.20 13.32
C ALA A 725 35.45 41.46 12.15
N ILE A 726 35.96 41.81 10.97
CA ILE A 726 35.14 41.96 9.76
C ILE A 726 34.42 40.65 9.45
N TRP A 727 35.13 39.52 9.46
CA TRP A 727 34.51 38.22 9.20
C TRP A 727 33.40 37.93 10.21
N GLN A 728 33.65 38.09 11.51
CA GLN A 728 32.65 37.78 12.54
C GLN A 728 31.44 38.72 12.53
N ILE A 729 31.60 40.00 12.18
CA ILE A 729 30.49 40.96 12.13
C ILE A 729 29.65 40.74 10.85
N VAL A 730 30.31 40.50 9.71
CA VAL A 730 29.64 40.36 8.41
C VAL A 730 29.01 38.98 8.23
N ASP A 731 29.69 37.92 8.66
CA ASP A 731 29.24 36.52 8.51
C ASP A 731 29.61 35.69 9.75
N PRO A 732 28.90 35.87 10.88
CA PRO A 732 29.20 35.18 12.13
C PRO A 732 29.07 33.67 12.01
N LEU A 733 29.99 32.96 12.64
CA LEU A 733 29.93 31.51 12.76
C LEU A 733 28.74 31.12 13.66
N HIS A 734 27.90 30.24 13.14
CA HIS A 734 26.76 29.67 13.84
C HIS A 734 26.79 28.14 13.72
N ARG A 735 25.94 27.50 14.52
CA ARG A 735 25.78 26.05 14.49
C ARG A 735 25.05 25.63 13.23
N THR A 736 25.63 24.72 12.47
CA THR A 736 24.99 24.04 11.35
C THR A 736 24.94 22.53 11.61
N ILE A 737 23.91 21.87 11.09
CA ILE A 737 23.72 20.43 11.24
C ILE A 737 23.73 19.80 9.85
N GLU A 738 24.64 18.86 9.64
CA GLU A 738 24.73 18.05 8.44
C GLU A 738 24.09 16.69 8.71
N THR A 739 23.17 16.28 7.84
CA THR A 739 22.46 15.01 7.96
C THR A 739 23.05 13.99 6.99
N PHE A 740 23.40 12.81 7.49
CA PHE A 740 23.91 11.70 6.67
C PHE A 740 22.78 10.76 6.22
N ALA A 741 23.15 9.79 5.38
CA ALA A 741 22.28 8.70 5.01
C ALA A 741 21.84 7.91 6.26
N LYS A 742 20.62 7.36 6.21
CA LYS A 742 20.07 6.53 7.28
C LYS A 742 20.91 5.25 7.42
N GLU A 743 21.17 4.87 8.66
CA GLU A 743 21.88 3.65 9.02
C GLU A 743 20.93 2.71 9.78
N GLU A 744 20.99 1.41 9.47
CA GLU A 744 20.23 0.41 10.22
C GLU A 744 20.97 0.06 11.54
N PRO A 745 20.29 0.05 12.69
CA PRO A 745 20.88 -0.37 13.94
C PRO A 745 21.29 -1.85 13.89
N LYS A 746 22.33 -2.21 14.63
CA LYS A 746 22.75 -3.61 14.78
C LYS A 746 21.91 -4.41 15.78
N GLU A 747 21.16 -3.73 16.65
CA GLU A 747 20.49 -4.35 17.81
C GLU A 747 18.96 -4.30 17.70
N ASP A 748 18.39 -3.13 17.38
CA ASP A 748 16.94 -2.95 17.25
C ASP A 748 16.49 -2.88 15.79
N ILE A 749 15.64 -3.84 15.41
CA ILE A 749 15.14 -4.02 14.05
C ILE A 749 14.04 -3.01 13.66
N ASP A 750 13.45 -2.32 14.62
CA ASP A 750 12.29 -1.42 14.43
C ASP A 750 12.65 0.06 14.35
N VAL A 751 13.93 0.38 14.53
CA VAL A 751 14.46 1.73 14.51
C VAL A 751 15.36 1.88 13.28
N SER A 752 15.37 3.07 12.69
CA SER A 752 16.41 3.49 11.76
C SER A 752 17.10 4.72 12.35
N ILE A 753 18.43 4.72 12.32
CA ILE A 753 19.21 5.82 12.87
C ILE A 753 19.49 6.82 11.75
N LEU A 754 19.18 8.09 11.99
CA LEU A 754 19.55 9.18 11.10
C LEU A 754 20.72 9.94 11.76
N PRO A 755 21.97 9.69 11.33
CA PRO A 755 23.14 10.34 11.93
C PRO A 755 23.20 11.80 11.52
N GLN A 756 23.55 12.65 12.48
CA GLN A 756 23.69 14.09 12.31
C GLN A 756 25.05 14.53 12.87
N LEU A 757 25.74 15.41 12.17
CA LEU A 757 26.98 16.06 12.64
C LEU A 757 26.71 17.54 12.82
N GLU A 758 27.10 18.07 13.98
CA GLU A 758 27.10 19.50 14.23
C GLU A 758 28.48 20.08 13.98
N HIS A 759 28.54 21.19 13.26
CA HIS A 759 29.79 21.91 13.03
C HIS A 759 29.55 23.44 13.09
N CYS A 760 30.63 24.19 13.26
CA CYS A 760 30.58 25.65 13.19
C CYS A 760 30.75 26.07 11.73
N SER A 761 29.72 26.67 11.13
CA SER A 761 29.80 27.19 9.77
C SER A 761 29.28 28.63 9.69
N SER A 762 29.70 29.32 8.64
CA SER A 762 29.20 30.63 8.24
C SER A 762 28.62 30.51 6.84
N LYS A 763 27.81 31.46 6.38
CA LYS A 763 27.13 31.33 5.08
C LYS A 763 28.12 31.24 3.91
N LYS A 764 29.27 31.92 4.03
CA LYS A 764 30.35 31.95 3.05
C LYS A 764 31.68 31.46 3.64
N MET A 765 31.63 30.38 4.42
CA MET A 765 32.79 29.81 5.13
C MET A 765 34.01 29.61 4.24
N ASN A 766 33.85 28.92 3.10
CA ASN A 766 34.97 28.59 2.22
C ASN A 766 35.64 29.83 1.61
N THR A 767 34.86 30.90 1.36
CA THR A 767 35.39 32.16 0.83
C THR A 767 36.25 32.86 1.88
N TRP A 768 35.74 33.00 3.11
CA TRP A 768 36.49 33.64 4.19
C TRP A 768 37.73 32.86 4.59
N LEU A 769 37.62 31.53 4.75
CA LEU A 769 38.77 30.67 5.02
C LEU A 769 39.80 30.73 3.89
N GLY A 770 39.38 30.72 2.63
CA GLY A 770 40.28 30.81 1.48
C GLY A 770 41.08 32.12 1.45
N ILE A 771 40.42 33.26 1.71
CA ILE A 771 41.07 34.58 1.79
C ILE A 771 42.06 34.60 2.96
N PHE A 772 41.64 34.13 4.14
CA PHE A 772 42.48 34.14 5.34
C PHE A 772 43.70 33.22 5.20
N TYR A 773 43.51 31.97 4.76
CA TYR A 773 44.60 31.03 4.51
C TYR A 773 45.51 31.47 3.37
N GLY A 774 44.98 32.10 2.32
CA GLY A 774 45.79 32.67 1.24
C GLY A 774 46.72 33.78 1.74
N TYR A 775 46.19 34.71 2.53
CA TYR A 775 46.98 35.77 3.16
C TYR A 775 48.07 35.19 4.09
N LYS A 776 47.72 34.24 4.96
CA LYS A 776 48.69 33.58 5.85
C LYS A 776 49.73 32.77 5.09
N GLY A 777 49.34 32.06 4.04
CA GLY A 777 50.24 31.29 3.19
C GLY A 777 51.29 32.18 2.52
N LEU A 778 50.89 33.35 2.01
CA LEU A 778 51.84 34.32 1.43
C LEU A 778 52.84 34.84 2.48
N LEU A 779 52.37 35.13 3.69
CA LEU A 779 53.22 35.55 4.80
C LEU A 779 54.22 34.44 5.20
N LEU A 780 53.76 33.18 5.24
CA LEU A 780 54.59 32.01 5.51
C LEU A 780 55.70 31.84 4.48
N LEU A 781 55.37 31.91 3.19
CA LEU A 781 56.33 31.80 2.08
C LEU A 781 57.37 32.92 2.12
N LEU A 782 56.94 34.16 2.38
CA LEU A 782 57.84 35.29 2.53
C LEU A 782 58.81 35.10 3.71
N GLY A 783 58.34 34.58 4.84
CA GLY A 783 59.21 34.30 5.98
C GLY A 783 60.22 33.19 5.73
N ILE A 784 59.85 32.12 5.00
CA ILE A 784 60.82 31.09 4.57
C ILE A 784 61.87 31.70 3.65
N PHE A 785 61.47 32.49 2.66
CA PHE A 785 62.37 33.16 1.73
C PHE A 785 63.40 34.03 2.47
N LEU A 786 62.94 34.86 3.40
CA LEU A 786 63.82 35.74 4.18
C LEU A 786 64.73 34.94 5.13
N ALA A 787 64.24 33.84 5.70
CA ALA A 787 65.05 32.95 6.54
C ALA A 787 66.16 32.26 5.75
N TYR A 788 65.90 31.91 4.48
CA TYR A 788 66.89 31.32 3.58
C TYR A 788 67.97 32.34 3.19
N GLU A 789 67.59 33.56 2.81
CA GLU A 789 68.52 34.64 2.45
C GLU A 789 69.45 35.03 3.63
N THR A 790 68.94 34.99 4.86
CA THR A 790 69.70 35.41 6.05
C THR A 790 70.52 34.29 6.70
N LYS A 791 70.53 33.07 6.15
CA LYS A 791 71.16 31.89 6.79
C LYS A 791 72.68 31.99 6.99
N SER A 792 73.38 32.63 6.04
CA SER A 792 74.85 32.70 6.00
C SER A 792 75.42 33.89 6.76
N VAL A 793 74.58 34.83 7.20
CA VAL A 793 74.99 36.00 7.97
C VAL A 793 75.29 35.58 9.41
N SER A 794 76.39 36.07 10.00
CA SER A 794 76.71 35.88 11.43
C SER A 794 76.78 37.25 12.12
N THR A 795 76.07 37.41 13.23
CA THR A 795 75.97 38.70 13.92
C THR A 795 75.98 38.49 15.42
N GLU A 796 76.76 39.31 16.13
CA GLU A 796 76.83 39.26 17.60
C GLU A 796 75.62 39.95 18.27
N LYS A 797 74.95 40.85 17.53
CA LYS A 797 73.76 41.60 17.99
C LYS A 797 72.48 40.76 18.02
N ILE A 798 72.35 39.72 17.18
CA ILE A 798 71.26 38.72 17.22
C ILE A 798 71.82 37.32 17.04
N ASN A 799 71.95 36.58 18.14
CA ASN A 799 72.65 35.29 18.17
C ASN A 799 71.75 34.09 17.81
N ASP A 800 70.42 34.25 17.76
CA ASP A 800 69.46 33.15 17.63
C ASP A 800 68.65 33.16 16.32
N HIS A 801 68.99 34.02 15.36
CA HIS A 801 68.27 34.14 14.08
C HIS A 801 68.23 32.82 13.28
N ARG A 802 69.27 31.98 13.35
CA ARG A 802 69.27 30.64 12.69
C ARG A 802 68.24 29.68 13.29
N ALA A 803 68.08 29.69 14.62
CA ALA A 803 67.08 28.89 15.31
C ALA A 803 65.66 29.36 14.97
N VAL A 804 65.46 30.69 14.90
CA VAL A 804 64.20 31.30 14.46
C VAL A 804 63.87 30.91 13.01
N GLY A 805 64.84 30.89 12.10
CA GLY A 805 64.66 30.43 10.72
C GLY A 805 64.21 28.97 10.62
N MET A 806 64.80 28.07 11.42
CA MET A 806 64.37 26.66 11.48
C MET A 806 62.95 26.49 12.04
N ALA A 807 62.60 27.27 13.07
CA ALA A 807 61.25 27.27 13.63
C ALA A 807 60.21 27.76 12.62
N ILE A 808 60.49 28.86 11.90
CA ILE A 808 59.63 29.39 10.83
C ILE A 808 59.41 28.34 9.73
N TYR A 809 60.46 27.65 9.30
CA TYR A 809 60.34 26.60 8.28
C TYR A 809 59.41 25.47 8.73
N ASN A 810 59.60 24.95 9.95
CA ASN A 810 58.77 23.88 10.49
C ASN A 810 57.29 24.29 10.62
N VAL A 811 57.03 25.47 11.18
CA VAL A 811 55.66 26.01 11.33
C VAL A 811 55.00 26.17 9.96
N ALA A 812 55.73 26.71 8.98
CA ALA A 812 55.19 26.97 7.65
C ALA A 812 54.80 25.67 6.92
N VAL A 813 55.68 24.66 6.93
CA VAL A 813 55.41 23.37 6.29
C VAL A 813 54.21 22.67 6.93
N LEU A 814 54.15 22.61 8.26
CA LEU A 814 53.04 21.98 8.97
C LEU A 814 51.71 22.69 8.67
N CYS A 815 51.68 24.03 8.66
CA CYS A 815 50.46 24.79 8.38
C CYS A 815 50.00 24.67 6.92
N LEU A 816 50.93 24.74 5.96
CA LEU A 816 50.59 24.64 4.53
C LEU A 816 50.05 23.26 4.14
N ILE A 817 50.44 22.20 4.85
CA ILE A 817 49.91 20.84 4.64
C ILE A 817 48.57 20.66 5.36
N THR A 818 48.46 21.07 6.62
CA THR A 818 47.31 20.72 7.48
C THR A 818 46.07 21.56 7.22
N ALA A 819 46.21 22.82 6.82
CA ALA A 819 45.08 23.69 6.48
C ALA A 819 44.19 23.13 5.35
N PRO A 820 44.71 22.72 4.17
CA PRO A 820 43.87 22.12 3.14
C PRO A 820 43.34 20.73 3.53
N VAL A 821 44.11 19.91 4.24
CA VAL A 821 43.68 18.57 4.69
C VAL A 821 42.44 18.67 5.59
N THR A 822 42.42 19.61 6.53
CA THR A 822 41.28 19.81 7.45
C THR A 822 40.04 20.35 6.74
N MET A 823 40.18 21.12 5.65
CA MET A 823 39.05 21.54 4.81
C MET A 823 38.41 20.37 4.05
N ILE A 824 39.21 19.41 3.58
CA ILE A 824 38.73 18.23 2.84
C ILE A 824 38.03 17.23 3.78
N LEU A 825 38.56 17.07 5.00
CA LEU A 825 38.07 16.10 5.98
C LEU A 825 36.94 16.64 6.88
N SER A 826 36.25 17.72 6.51
CA SER A 826 35.24 18.36 7.37
C SER A 826 34.08 17.44 7.77
N SER A 827 33.73 16.46 6.94
CA SER A 827 32.68 15.46 7.23
C SER A 827 33.14 14.34 8.19
N GLN A 828 34.46 14.23 8.45
CA GLN A 828 35.05 13.25 9.37
C GLN A 828 35.65 13.95 10.60
N GLN A 829 34.85 14.08 11.65
CA GLN A 829 35.19 14.86 12.85
C GLN A 829 36.48 14.39 13.57
N ASP A 830 36.67 13.09 13.81
CA ASP A 830 37.84 12.58 14.51
C ASP A 830 39.13 12.86 13.73
N ALA A 831 39.09 12.66 12.40
CA ALA A 831 40.24 12.87 11.53
C ALA A 831 40.59 14.37 11.44
N ALA A 832 39.61 15.23 11.17
CA ALA A 832 39.82 16.68 11.09
C ALA A 832 40.38 17.25 12.41
N PHE A 833 39.84 16.84 13.55
CA PHE A 833 40.33 17.27 14.87
C PHE A 833 41.75 16.76 15.13
N ALA A 834 42.06 15.49 14.83
CA ALA A 834 43.39 14.93 15.04
C ALA A 834 44.46 15.69 14.23
N PHE A 835 44.23 15.93 12.94
CA PHE A 835 45.18 16.65 12.09
C PHE A 835 45.38 18.10 12.54
N ALA A 836 44.30 18.83 12.84
CA ALA A 836 44.39 20.22 13.29
C ALA A 836 45.14 20.33 14.62
N SER A 837 44.76 19.53 15.61
CA SER A 837 45.32 19.62 16.96
C SER A 837 46.76 19.14 17.05
N LEU A 838 47.12 18.03 16.39
CA LEU A 838 48.51 17.55 16.35
C LEU A 838 49.43 18.55 15.64
N ALA A 839 48.97 19.20 14.57
CA ALA A 839 49.74 20.23 13.88
C ALA A 839 50.05 21.42 14.80
N ILE A 840 49.05 21.90 15.55
CA ILE A 840 49.21 22.98 16.54
C ILE A 840 50.20 22.57 17.64
N VAL A 841 50.03 21.36 18.19
CA VAL A 841 50.86 20.84 19.28
C VAL A 841 52.32 20.68 18.84
N PHE A 842 52.59 19.99 17.73
CA PHE A 842 53.95 19.80 17.24
C PHE A 842 54.62 21.10 16.80
N SER A 843 53.88 21.98 16.11
CA SER A 843 54.39 23.30 15.72
C SER A 843 54.82 24.12 16.94
N SER A 844 54.01 24.12 18.00
CA SER A 844 54.31 24.85 19.24
C SER A 844 55.47 24.24 20.01
N TYR A 845 55.49 22.92 20.20
CA TYR A 845 56.58 22.23 20.90
C TYR A 845 57.93 22.43 20.21
N ILE A 846 58.00 22.21 18.89
CA ILE A 846 59.24 22.36 18.14
C ILE A 846 59.73 23.81 18.22
N THR A 847 58.83 24.79 18.09
CA THR A 847 59.19 26.22 18.21
C THR A 847 59.77 26.56 19.58
N LEU A 848 59.11 26.14 20.66
CA LEU A 848 59.58 26.40 22.03
C LEU A 848 60.93 25.71 22.30
N VAL A 849 61.07 24.44 21.91
CA VAL A 849 62.30 23.68 22.12
C VAL A 849 63.46 24.30 21.34
N VAL A 850 63.28 24.57 20.05
CA VAL A 850 64.34 25.12 19.17
C VAL A 850 64.80 26.50 19.64
N LEU A 851 63.90 27.34 20.16
CA LEU A 851 64.24 28.70 20.59
C LEU A 851 64.82 28.77 22.00
N PHE A 852 64.30 28.01 22.97
CA PHE A 852 64.64 28.18 24.39
C PHE A 852 65.64 27.16 24.92
N VAL A 853 65.63 25.91 24.45
CA VAL A 853 66.53 24.86 24.99
C VAL A 853 68.01 25.17 24.75
N PRO A 854 68.45 25.66 23.56
CA PRO A 854 69.85 26.07 23.38
C PRO A 854 70.29 27.17 24.36
N LYS A 855 69.37 28.08 24.72
CA LYS A 855 69.62 29.18 25.67
C LYS A 855 69.77 28.66 27.09
N MET A 856 68.83 27.81 27.53
CA MET A 856 68.88 27.16 28.83
C MET A 856 70.14 26.31 28.99
N ARG A 857 70.43 25.45 28.00
CA ARG A 857 71.60 24.56 28.03
C ARG A 857 72.89 25.35 28.16
N ARG A 858 73.07 26.40 27.35
CA ARG A 858 74.31 27.20 27.34
C ARG A 858 74.50 27.99 28.64
N LEU A 859 73.42 28.49 29.25
CA LEU A 859 73.48 29.21 30.53
C LEU A 859 73.81 28.26 31.69
N ILE A 860 73.18 27.09 31.74
CA ILE A 860 73.37 26.09 32.81
C ILE A 860 74.74 25.42 32.72
N THR A 861 75.22 25.08 31.52
CA THR A 861 76.51 24.39 31.35
C THR A 861 77.74 25.28 31.52
N ARG A 862 77.63 26.61 31.36
CA ARG A 862 78.78 27.51 31.48
C ARG A 862 78.92 28.21 32.83
N GLY A 863 77.87 28.22 33.66
CA GLY A 863 77.87 28.93 34.96
C GLY A 863 78.05 30.45 34.82
N GLU A 864 77.66 31.22 35.83
CA GLU A 864 77.79 32.70 35.83
C GLU A 864 79.26 33.20 35.85
N TRP A 865 80.23 32.30 36.08
CA TRP A 865 81.61 32.62 36.50
C TRP A 865 82.66 32.88 35.41
N GLN A 866 82.30 32.94 34.12
CA GLN A 866 83.25 33.30 33.04
C GLN A 866 82.88 34.57 32.27
N SER A 867 81.81 35.28 32.67
CA SER A 867 81.38 36.47 31.94
C SER A 867 82.17 37.74 32.30
N GLU A 868 82.78 37.82 33.50
CA GLU A 868 83.56 39.00 33.91
C GLU A 868 85.08 38.84 33.72
N ALA A 869 85.63 37.62 33.75
CA ALA A 869 87.09 37.41 33.75
C ALA A 869 87.76 37.38 32.37
N GLN A 870 87.00 37.34 31.26
CA GLN A 870 87.57 37.19 29.91
C GLN A 870 87.54 38.47 29.05
N ASP A 871 86.87 39.54 29.53
CA ASP A 871 86.76 40.82 28.82
C ASP A 871 87.87 41.83 29.20
N THR A 872 88.67 41.59 30.24
CA THR A 872 89.86 42.41 30.57
C THR A 872 91.15 41.97 29.86
N MET A 873 91.12 40.90 29.06
CA MET A 873 92.32 40.38 28.37
C MET A 873 92.20 40.34 26.84
N LYS A 874 91.11 40.89 26.26
CA LYS A 874 90.90 40.94 24.80
C LYS A 874 90.69 42.35 24.23
N THR A 875 91.21 43.37 24.89
CA THR A 875 91.70 44.57 24.19
C THR A 875 93.07 44.25 23.58
N GLY A 876 93.06 43.55 22.45
CA GLY A 876 94.26 43.22 21.69
C GLY A 876 94.21 41.81 21.07
N SER A 877 94.05 41.74 19.76
CA SER A 877 94.23 40.55 18.91
C SER A 877 93.22 39.40 19.07
N SER A 878 92.25 39.34 18.15
CA SER A 878 91.79 38.06 17.55
C SER A 878 90.81 38.31 16.40
N THR A 879 91.34 38.88 15.30
CA THR A 879 90.71 38.78 13.97
C THR A 879 91.57 38.05 12.94
N ASN A 880 92.74 37.50 13.28
CA ASN A 880 93.66 36.96 12.25
C ASN A 880 93.85 35.43 12.20
N ASN A 881 93.46 34.61 13.17
CA ASN A 881 93.92 33.21 13.13
C ASN A 881 93.20 32.28 12.11
N ASN A 882 91.94 32.51 11.76
CA ASN A 882 91.21 31.61 10.84
C ASN A 882 91.40 31.93 9.34
N GLU A 883 91.73 33.18 8.98
CA GLU A 883 92.01 33.54 7.58
C GLU A 883 93.48 33.25 7.21
N GLU A 884 94.41 33.40 8.16
CA GLU A 884 95.83 33.07 7.94
C GLU A 884 96.07 31.56 7.85
N GLU A 885 95.34 30.75 8.63
CA GLU A 885 95.42 29.28 8.58
C GLU A 885 94.81 28.72 7.28
N LYS A 886 93.72 29.34 6.79
CA LYS A 886 93.08 28.97 5.52
C LYS A 886 93.91 29.39 4.29
N SER A 887 94.59 30.54 4.36
CA SER A 887 95.54 30.98 3.31
C SER A 887 96.80 30.11 3.26
N ARG A 888 97.33 29.68 4.42
CA ARG A 888 98.47 28.75 4.50
C ARG A 888 98.12 27.34 4.01
N LEU A 889 96.88 26.88 4.23
CA LEU A 889 96.41 25.58 3.69
C LEU A 889 96.27 25.62 2.17
N LEU A 890 95.70 26.69 1.61
CA LEU A 890 95.54 26.88 0.16
C LEU A 890 96.90 27.03 -0.56
N GLU A 891 97.89 27.70 0.04
CA GLU A 891 99.26 27.76 -0.50
C GLU A 891 100.02 26.42 -0.43
N LYS A 892 99.60 25.51 0.45
CA LYS A 892 100.18 24.17 0.57
C LYS A 892 99.56 23.22 -0.46
N GLU A 893 98.25 23.29 -0.66
CA GLU A 893 97.54 22.57 -1.74
C GLU A 893 97.98 23.03 -3.14
N ASN A 894 98.17 24.34 -3.37
CA ASN A 894 98.70 24.83 -4.65
C ASN A 894 100.14 24.37 -4.92
N ARG A 895 101.01 24.29 -3.89
CA ARG A 895 102.39 23.76 -4.05
C ARG A 895 102.43 22.25 -4.28
N GLU A 896 101.47 21.48 -3.75
CA GLU A 896 101.32 20.06 -4.06
C GLU A 896 100.75 19.84 -5.48
N LEU A 897 99.79 20.65 -5.92
CA LEU A 897 99.27 20.64 -7.29
C LEU A 897 100.35 21.03 -8.32
N GLU A 898 101.20 22.03 -8.03
CA GLU A 898 102.34 22.38 -8.90
C GLU A 898 103.40 21.27 -8.98
N LYS A 899 103.62 20.51 -7.90
CA LYS A 899 104.50 19.32 -7.92
C LYS A 899 103.91 18.17 -8.75
N ILE A 900 102.60 17.94 -8.66
CA ILE A 900 101.91 16.92 -9.47
C ILE A 900 101.92 17.30 -10.96
N ILE A 901 101.80 18.59 -11.28
CA ILE A 901 101.92 19.09 -12.66
C ILE A 901 103.36 18.99 -13.18
N ALA A 902 104.37 19.15 -12.31
CA ALA A 902 105.78 18.97 -12.65
C ALA A 902 106.19 17.48 -12.81
N GLU A 903 105.52 16.54 -12.13
CA GLU A 903 105.80 15.09 -12.25
C GLU A 903 105.12 14.42 -13.45
N VAL A 904 104.04 15.02 -13.99
CA VAL A 904 103.32 14.49 -15.16
C VAL A 904 103.79 15.13 -16.48
N GLY A 905 104.59 16.19 -16.42
CA GLY A 905 105.10 16.95 -17.56
C GLY A 905 106.48 16.53 -18.06
N GLY A 906 106.67 15.26 -18.41
CA GLY A 906 107.92 14.83 -19.06
C GLY A 906 108.00 13.34 -19.38
N ASP A 907 107.33 12.89 -20.45
CA ASP A 907 108.08 12.26 -21.55
C ASP A 907 107.25 12.14 -22.84
N ASN A 908 107.99 12.09 -23.95
CA ASN A 908 107.61 12.34 -25.33
C ASN A 908 106.49 11.49 -25.97
N GLN A 909 105.81 12.16 -26.92
CA GLN A 909 105.43 11.73 -28.28
C GLN A 909 104.51 10.51 -28.54
N GLY A 910 103.44 10.79 -29.29
CA GLY A 910 103.06 9.97 -30.46
C GLY A 910 101.66 9.33 -30.44
N PRO A 911 101.01 9.12 -31.60
CA PRO A 911 99.61 9.52 -31.77
C PRO A 911 98.61 8.42 -32.16
N LEU A 912 97.33 8.76 -31.93
CA LEU A 912 96.13 8.50 -32.74
C LEU A 912 95.99 7.18 -33.52
N SER A 913 94.91 6.43 -33.22
CA SER A 913 93.71 6.39 -34.10
C SER A 913 92.50 5.68 -33.45
N LYS A 914 91.42 6.44 -33.27
CA LYS A 914 90.04 6.30 -33.81
C LYS A 914 89.24 5.04 -33.46
N GLY A 915 88.21 5.27 -32.64
CA GLY A 915 86.94 4.55 -32.63
C GLY A 915 85.82 5.41 -32.02
N ARG A 916 84.91 5.90 -32.86
CA ARG A 916 83.54 6.42 -32.54
C ARG A 916 82.67 5.24 -32.03
N LEU A 917 81.52 5.34 -31.37
CA LEU A 917 80.47 6.38 -31.23
C LEU A 917 79.55 5.99 -30.04
N SER A 918 78.91 7.01 -29.44
CA SER A 918 77.50 7.08 -28.94
C SER A 918 77.05 6.16 -27.79
N VAL A 919 76.06 6.48 -26.92
CA VAL A 919 75.13 7.58 -26.57
C VAL A 919 74.29 6.98 -25.41
N ALA A 920 73.82 7.80 -24.44
CA ALA A 920 72.42 7.83 -23.95
C ALA A 920 72.27 8.32 -22.49
N GLU A 921 71.48 9.40 -22.33
CA GLU A 921 70.58 9.72 -21.19
C GLU A 921 69.47 8.64 -21.03
N PRO A 922 68.45 8.65 -20.11
CA PRO A 922 67.86 9.77 -19.34
C PRO A 922 67.21 9.48 -17.93
N GLN A 923 66.68 10.57 -17.34
CA GLN A 923 65.43 10.79 -16.54
C GLN A 923 64.99 10.03 -15.26
N VAL A 924 64.77 10.85 -14.21
CA VAL A 924 63.59 11.07 -13.30
C VAL A 924 62.66 9.90 -12.91
N GLN A 925 62.50 9.63 -11.58
CA GLN A 925 61.19 9.64 -10.86
C GLN A 925 61.29 9.41 -9.32
N VAL A 926 60.16 9.69 -8.67
CA VAL A 926 59.84 9.97 -7.25
C VAL A 926 59.50 8.70 -6.44
N GLN A 927 59.75 8.65 -5.12
CA GLN A 927 58.76 8.33 -4.04
C GLN A 927 59.36 7.92 -2.68
N VAL A 928 58.88 8.64 -1.64
CA VAL A 928 58.36 8.20 -0.32
C VAL A 928 59.11 7.14 0.50
N LEU A 929 59.48 7.52 1.74
CA LEU A 929 59.75 6.57 2.83
C LEU A 929 58.81 6.84 4.02
N VAL A 930 58.00 5.84 4.33
CA VAL A 930 57.20 5.69 5.56
C VAL A 930 58.07 4.98 6.60
N ILE A 931 58.03 5.45 7.84
CA ILE A 931 58.50 4.74 9.04
C ILE A 931 57.26 4.24 9.79
N TYR A 932 57.20 2.94 10.10
CA TYR A 932 57.02 2.43 11.47
C TYR A 932 57.24 0.92 11.53
N GLY A 933 57.92 0.49 12.58
CA GLY A 933 58.19 -0.91 12.89
C GLY A 933 57.13 -1.57 13.76
N GLY A 934 57.12 -2.89 13.69
CA GLY A 934 56.96 -3.83 14.80
C GLY A 934 55.55 -4.04 15.36
N SER A 935 54.99 -5.25 15.21
CA SER A 935 55.22 -6.34 16.17
C SER A 935 54.36 -7.59 15.88
N GLN A 936 55.05 -8.73 15.88
CA GLN A 936 54.68 -10.04 16.41
C GLN A 936 53.51 -10.90 15.86
N LYS A 937 53.96 -12.09 15.42
CA LYS A 937 53.59 -13.45 15.85
C LYS A 937 52.64 -14.28 14.96
N ALA A 938 53.29 -15.28 14.37
CA ALA A 938 52.96 -16.72 14.44
C ALA A 938 51.67 -17.21 13.78
N CYS A 939 51.79 -17.93 12.66
CA CYS A 939 51.85 -19.41 12.69
C CYS A 939 52.03 -20.00 11.28
N ARG A 940 52.97 -20.94 11.20
CA ARG A 940 53.06 -22.16 10.37
C ARG A 940 51.92 -22.42 9.37
N GLY A 941 52.33 -22.84 8.17
CA GLY A 941 51.80 -24.07 7.57
C GLY A 941 51.32 -23.98 6.12
N THR A 942 52.22 -24.30 5.20
CA THR A 942 52.05 -25.24 4.08
C THR A 942 50.80 -25.17 3.18
N GLY A 943 51.04 -25.12 1.88
CA GLY A 943 50.32 -25.99 0.94
C GLY A 943 49.62 -25.32 -0.23
N GLU A 944 50.32 -25.30 -1.37
CA GLU A 944 49.86 -25.79 -2.68
C GLU A 944 48.54 -25.31 -3.35
N ARG A 945 48.72 -25.07 -4.66
CA ARG A 945 47.84 -25.29 -5.83
C ARG A 945 47.06 -24.11 -6.42
N LYS A 946 47.63 -23.64 -7.53
CA LYS A 946 47.04 -23.55 -8.88
C LYS A 946 45.55 -23.88 -9.01
N GLY A 947 44.81 -23.01 -9.69
CA GLY A 947 43.60 -23.41 -10.40
C GLY A 947 42.75 -22.23 -10.85
N LYS A 948 42.73 -21.99 -12.16
CA LYS A 948 41.85 -21.06 -12.88
C LYS A 948 40.36 -21.36 -12.65
N GLY A 949 39.55 -20.31 -12.71
CA GLY A 949 38.10 -20.31 -12.81
C GLY A 949 37.61 -18.88 -12.83
#